data_AF-A0A3B8NHB2-F1
#
_entry.id   AF-A0A3B8NHB2-F1
#
_cell.length_a   1.000
_cell.length_b   1.000
_cell.length_c   1.000
_cell.angle_alpha   90.00
_cell.angle_beta   90.00
_cell.angle_gamma   90.00
#
_symmetry.space_group_name_H-M   'P 1'
#
loop_
_entity.id
_entity.type
_entity.pdbx_description
1 polymer ?
#
loop_
_entity_poly.entity_id
_entity_poly.type
_entity_poly.pdbx_seq_one_letter_code
_entity_poly.pdbx_strand_id
1 'polypeptide(L)'
;GNQQLRVNGLRWGLDDWIYCASGGHHAGFGVDTLIKCVKTGKKVKLGSRDFRFRPDGSFEPVAGPSQFGRVRDNEGNWFGVQNAHPIWHYVLEDRYLKRNPDIAAPDPRKMLRGKSPKIYSAGKAQKRFHGFDMIGRYTSACGISIYRDNVLFDHASGQISAFTCEPFSNLVQRHVLKDHGVTFTARRAEEDGDHDFFASEDRWCRPVMSRTAPDGSLWVVDMYRYMIEHPQWLPPEGKQELKPHYYSGQDKGRIYRVIRQGAQHKWQVPNKDSPNGIVSDIALRESFRKGESIVWNRKQITEGLISKERSVRKFALRKAEKLTEIIPEVLNLANDPDPKVRLQVAYTLGEFKSDEAGQALSKIAQSDGDDPYFVAAVLSSANHHFKTLAGSEELSFPITEGLLKMSHRFPGMGEKISEGILAKWSGPDKWRLLASASSSFRERARAAAVIAVNDNELSTDERASAVRLLGKENIEDLIELLGSENSKEIQLASLKHLGTLGSFVSILNSWSSLGPAGREAAETALLAKEQGAHDLLSRIESGSINSFELSPSSLERIQKHSSAKIRDKAKKLLAEAIIGTRDEVIDRFRPSLSMQGNYENGRLQFVARCSSCHRIGQTGRDFGPDLKTLSDRSPESLLISILAPSDSIEPRYLAYSIDTKDENIYGLVEAETSNSIIMRLIDGTKRAINRKDILTLKGTGKSIMPEGLEAGLSLQNFADLLSYLGKELASN
;
A
#
# COMPACT_ATOMS: atom_id res chain seq x y z
N GLY A 1 17.63 28.09 -4.79
CA GLY A 1 16.53 27.10 -4.84
C GLY A 1 16.59 26.34 -6.14
N ASN A 2 16.31 25.05 -6.12
CA ASN A 2 16.42 24.15 -7.28
C ASN A 2 15.50 24.59 -8.44
N GLN A 3 16.07 24.91 -9.62
CA GLN A 3 15.28 25.45 -10.74
C GLN A 3 14.26 24.45 -11.30
N GLN A 4 14.43 23.14 -11.07
CA GLN A 4 13.49 22.11 -11.55
C GLN A 4 12.17 22.06 -10.76
N LEU A 5 12.08 22.74 -9.62
CA LEU A 5 10.89 22.78 -8.76
C LEU A 5 10.11 24.09 -8.91
N ARG A 6 10.09 24.64 -10.13
CA ARG A 6 9.39 25.88 -10.48
C ARG A 6 8.22 25.59 -11.42
N VAL A 7 7.29 26.54 -11.50
CA VAL A 7 6.21 26.52 -12.49
C VAL A 7 6.78 26.31 -13.89
N ASN A 8 6.25 25.33 -14.62
CA ASN A 8 6.71 24.99 -15.96
C ASN A 8 5.59 24.37 -16.80
N GLY A 9 5.90 24.06 -18.06
CA GLY A 9 5.02 23.25 -18.91
C GLY A 9 3.69 23.91 -19.27
N LEU A 10 3.66 25.22 -19.57
CA LEU A 10 2.43 25.90 -19.97
C LEU A 10 1.83 25.26 -21.23
N ARG A 11 0.57 24.81 -21.14
CA ARG A 11 -0.16 24.17 -22.25
C ARG A 11 -1.60 24.66 -22.31
N TRP A 12 -2.06 24.97 -23.51
CA TRP A 12 -3.49 25.23 -23.74
C TRP A 12 -4.27 23.92 -23.63
N GLY A 13 -5.38 23.95 -22.90
CA GLY A 13 -6.41 22.93 -22.92
C GLY A 13 -7.38 23.12 -24.08
N LEU A 14 -8.26 22.14 -24.28
CA LEU A 14 -9.37 22.24 -25.25
C LEU A 14 -10.50 23.18 -24.77
N ASP A 15 -10.41 23.67 -23.54
CA ASP A 15 -11.42 24.43 -22.81
C ASP A 15 -11.02 25.89 -22.55
N ASP A 16 -10.06 26.41 -23.33
CA ASP A 16 -9.47 27.75 -23.25
C ASP A 16 -8.76 28.06 -21.93
N TRP A 17 -8.42 27.04 -21.15
CA TRP A 17 -7.57 27.20 -19.98
C TRP A 17 -6.10 26.92 -20.31
N ILE A 18 -5.20 27.63 -19.66
CA ILE A 18 -3.76 27.33 -19.69
C ILE A 18 -3.43 26.51 -18.46
N TYR A 19 -2.92 25.30 -18.66
CA TYR A 19 -2.51 24.36 -17.62
C TYR A 19 -0.99 24.42 -17.40
N CYS A 20 -0.59 24.23 -16.14
CA CYS A 20 0.79 24.31 -15.70
C CYS A 20 1.13 23.20 -14.71
N ALA A 21 2.36 22.68 -14.80
CA ALA A 21 2.97 21.94 -13.72
C ALA A 21 3.44 22.94 -12.65
N SER A 22 3.17 22.67 -11.36
CA SER A 22 3.62 23.55 -10.27
C SER A 22 5.09 23.36 -9.91
N GLY A 23 5.71 22.27 -10.35
CA GLY A 23 7.07 21.89 -9.94
C GLY A 23 7.11 21.06 -8.66
N GLY A 24 5.97 20.63 -8.14
CA GLY A 24 5.90 19.72 -7.00
C GLY A 24 6.53 18.36 -7.32
N HIS A 25 7.09 17.70 -6.30
CA HIS A 25 7.70 16.37 -6.46
C HIS A 25 7.18 15.32 -5.48
N HIS A 26 6.33 15.70 -4.51
CA HIS A 26 5.54 14.80 -3.68
C HIS A 26 4.31 15.53 -3.13
N ALA A 27 3.32 14.80 -2.61
CA ALA A 27 2.05 15.37 -2.15
C ALA A 27 2.19 16.40 -1.01
N GLY A 28 3.25 16.29 -0.20
CA GLY A 28 3.56 17.23 0.89
C GLY A 28 4.40 18.45 0.47
N PHE A 29 4.78 18.58 -0.80
CA PHE A 29 5.62 19.68 -1.24
C PHE A 29 4.83 20.98 -1.31
N GLY A 30 5.32 22.04 -0.65
CA GLY A 30 4.72 23.37 -0.74
C GLY A 30 3.27 23.41 -0.25
N VAL A 31 2.91 22.64 0.78
CA VAL A 31 1.54 22.54 1.32
C VAL A 31 0.88 23.89 1.61
N ASP A 32 1.66 24.90 1.99
CA ASP A 32 1.17 26.25 2.29
C ASP A 32 1.29 27.25 1.14
N THR A 33 1.59 26.75 -0.07
CA THR A 33 1.67 27.58 -1.27
C THR A 33 0.31 28.23 -1.54
N LEU A 34 0.30 29.56 -1.54
CA LEU A 34 -0.85 30.41 -1.82
C LEU A 34 -0.56 31.25 -3.06
N ILE A 35 -1.46 31.18 -4.06
CA ILE A 35 -1.38 32.01 -5.27
C ILE A 35 -2.38 33.16 -5.14
N LYS A 36 -1.92 34.39 -5.33
CA LYS A 36 -2.76 35.59 -5.39
C LYS A 36 -2.92 36.03 -6.84
N CYS A 37 -4.14 36.10 -7.34
CA CYS A 37 -4.43 36.77 -8.60
C CYS A 37 -4.36 38.28 -8.38
N VAL A 38 -3.44 38.96 -9.06
CA VAL A 38 -3.27 40.43 -8.92
C VAL A 38 -4.44 41.22 -9.49
N LYS A 39 -5.14 40.66 -10.48
CA LYS A 39 -6.28 41.31 -11.15
C LYS A 39 -7.57 41.26 -10.33
N THR A 40 -7.83 40.11 -9.67
CA THR A 40 -9.07 39.90 -8.90
C THR A 40 -8.87 39.99 -7.40
N GLY A 41 -7.62 40.03 -6.92
CA GLY A 41 -7.26 39.96 -5.50
C GLY A 41 -7.46 38.59 -4.86
N LYS A 42 -8.11 37.64 -5.54
CA LYS A 42 -8.44 36.30 -5.03
C LYS A 42 -7.18 35.51 -4.69
N LYS A 43 -7.17 34.89 -3.51
CA LYS A 43 -6.12 33.97 -3.06
C LYS A 43 -6.62 32.52 -3.17
N VAL A 44 -5.77 31.63 -3.65
CA VAL A 44 -6.08 30.19 -3.81
C VAL A 44 -4.95 29.37 -3.19
N LYS A 45 -5.28 28.46 -2.27
CA LYS A 45 -4.32 27.50 -1.71
C LYS A 45 -4.04 26.40 -2.73
N LEU A 46 -2.82 26.38 -3.25
CA LEU A 46 -2.39 25.43 -4.26
C LEU A 46 -1.92 24.12 -3.61
N GLY A 47 -1.06 24.22 -2.59
CA GLY A 47 -0.36 23.06 -2.05
C GLY A 47 0.63 22.49 -3.08
N SER A 48 0.71 21.16 -3.15
CA SER A 48 1.50 20.40 -4.14
C SER A 48 0.79 20.20 -5.49
N ARG A 49 -0.42 20.72 -5.65
CA ARG A 49 -1.22 20.54 -6.87
C ARG A 49 -0.64 21.29 -8.06
N ASP A 50 -1.01 20.84 -9.25
CA ASP A 50 -0.85 21.61 -10.47
C ASP A 50 -1.98 22.65 -10.56
N PHE A 51 -1.98 23.50 -11.58
CA PHE A 51 -3.04 24.50 -11.73
C PHE A 51 -3.35 24.84 -13.19
N ARG A 52 -4.49 25.49 -13.37
CA ARG A 52 -4.89 26.12 -14.63
C ARG A 52 -5.34 27.57 -14.40
N PHE A 53 -5.18 28.41 -15.41
CA PHE A 53 -5.62 29.79 -15.37
C PHE A 53 -6.08 30.30 -16.75
N ARG A 54 -6.81 31.42 -16.75
CA ARG A 54 -7.18 32.18 -17.95
C ARG A 54 -6.62 33.60 -17.90
N PRO A 55 -6.38 34.25 -19.05
CA PRO A 55 -5.98 35.65 -19.11
C PRO A 55 -6.98 36.62 -18.43
N ASP A 56 -8.24 36.19 -18.26
CA ASP A 56 -9.26 36.96 -17.56
C ASP A 56 -9.01 37.10 -16.04
N GLY A 57 -8.12 36.30 -15.46
CA GLY A 57 -7.80 36.27 -14.03
C GLY A 57 -8.39 35.06 -13.27
N SER A 58 -9.11 34.18 -13.96
CA SER A 58 -9.62 32.91 -13.41
C SER A 58 -8.46 31.96 -13.12
N PHE A 59 -8.52 31.27 -11.98
CA PHE A 59 -7.47 30.36 -11.51
C PHE A 59 -8.07 29.19 -10.72
N GLU A 60 -7.62 27.97 -11.02
CA GLU A 60 -8.09 26.75 -10.37
C GLU A 60 -6.95 25.75 -10.14
N PRO A 61 -6.85 25.14 -8.94
CA PRO A 61 -6.01 23.96 -8.74
C PRO A 61 -6.54 22.77 -9.55
N VAL A 62 -5.63 21.92 -10.01
CA VAL A 62 -5.94 20.64 -10.66
C VAL A 62 -5.03 19.54 -10.11
N ALA A 63 -5.41 18.28 -10.33
CA ALA A 63 -4.62 17.13 -9.92
C ALA A 63 -3.13 17.28 -10.27
N GLY A 64 -2.26 17.08 -9.28
CA GLY A 64 -0.80 17.14 -9.35
C GLY A 64 -0.20 16.19 -8.32
N PRO A 65 1.09 16.33 -7.97
CA PRO A 65 2.08 17.22 -8.57
C PRO A 65 2.63 16.69 -9.90
N SER A 66 3.08 17.58 -10.79
CA SER A 66 4.11 17.30 -11.82
C SER A 66 5.37 18.13 -11.59
N GLN A 67 6.53 17.49 -11.75
CA GLN A 67 7.81 18.14 -11.48
C GLN A 67 8.30 18.95 -12.68
N PHE A 68 8.49 18.32 -13.85
CA PHE A 68 8.99 19.01 -15.04
C PHE A 68 8.26 18.56 -16.30
N GLY A 69 7.05 19.10 -16.46
CA GLY A 69 6.19 18.87 -17.60
C GLY A 69 4.81 18.38 -17.19
N ARG A 70 3.80 19.02 -17.76
CA ARG A 70 2.41 18.56 -17.83
C ARG A 70 1.98 18.66 -19.28
N VAL A 71 1.49 17.58 -19.86
CA VAL A 71 1.14 17.52 -21.29
C VAL A 71 -0.20 16.85 -21.52
N ARG A 72 -0.77 17.06 -22.70
CA ARG A 72 -2.06 16.51 -23.12
C ARG A 72 -1.89 15.79 -24.45
N ASP A 73 -2.66 14.73 -24.65
CA ASP A 73 -2.84 14.11 -25.98
C ASP A 73 -3.83 14.90 -26.85
N ASN A 74 -4.26 14.34 -27.99
CA ASN A 74 -5.27 14.96 -28.84
C ASN A 74 -6.69 14.92 -28.23
N GLU A 75 -6.98 13.93 -27.38
CA GLU A 75 -8.33 13.65 -26.88
C GLU A 75 -8.71 14.37 -25.58
N GLY A 76 -7.74 14.95 -24.88
CA GLY A 76 -8.01 15.72 -23.67
C GLY A 76 -7.42 15.11 -22.40
N ASN A 77 -6.73 13.99 -22.51
CA ASN A 77 -6.14 13.27 -21.40
C ASN A 77 -4.82 13.94 -21.00
N TRP A 78 -4.60 14.12 -19.70
CA TRP A 78 -3.44 14.85 -19.17
C TRP A 78 -2.42 13.91 -18.54
N PHE A 79 -1.14 14.19 -18.74
CA PHE A 79 -0.03 13.37 -18.26
C PHE A 79 0.99 14.22 -17.51
N GLY A 80 1.67 13.58 -16.57
CA GLY A 80 2.70 14.20 -15.74
C GLY A 80 3.96 13.34 -15.61
N VAL A 81 4.99 13.92 -15.00
CA VAL A 81 6.30 13.30 -14.78
C VAL A 81 6.97 13.77 -13.48
N GLN A 82 7.74 12.88 -12.88
CA GLN A 82 8.61 13.11 -11.73
C GLN A 82 9.95 12.39 -11.99
N ASN A 83 11.03 12.86 -11.39
CA ASN A 83 12.37 12.28 -11.52
C ASN A 83 12.45 10.73 -11.48
N ALA A 84 11.69 10.08 -10.61
CA ALA A 84 11.63 8.62 -10.46
C ALA A 84 10.42 7.98 -11.16
N HIS A 85 9.50 8.76 -11.69
CA HIS A 85 8.27 8.26 -12.31
C HIS A 85 8.11 8.91 -13.69
N PRO A 86 8.52 8.20 -14.76
CA PRO A 86 8.69 8.82 -16.07
C PRO A 86 7.37 9.22 -16.73
N ILE A 87 6.24 8.63 -16.31
CA ILE A 87 4.93 8.98 -16.82
C ILE A 87 3.80 8.47 -15.91
N TRP A 88 2.78 9.31 -15.73
CA TRP A 88 1.46 8.92 -15.24
C TRP A 88 0.35 9.66 -15.99
N HIS A 89 -0.87 9.12 -15.94
CA HIS A 89 -2.09 9.74 -16.44
C HIS A 89 -2.89 10.36 -15.28
N TYR A 90 -3.42 11.57 -15.46
CA TYR A 90 -4.37 12.21 -14.54
C TYR A 90 -5.80 11.80 -14.94
N VAL A 91 -6.35 10.82 -14.22
CA VAL A 91 -7.64 10.20 -14.54
C VAL A 91 -8.81 11.05 -14.03
N LEU A 92 -8.69 11.59 -12.82
CA LEU A 92 -9.76 12.35 -12.15
C LEU A 92 -9.52 13.86 -12.23
N GLU A 93 -10.62 14.61 -12.23
CA GLU A 93 -10.61 16.07 -12.24
C GLU A 93 -11.08 16.66 -10.90
N ASP A 94 -10.20 17.39 -10.22
CA ASP A 94 -10.46 18.06 -8.93
C ASP A 94 -11.77 18.89 -8.91
N ARG A 95 -12.14 19.51 -10.04
CA ARG A 95 -13.34 20.36 -10.12
C ARG A 95 -14.65 19.61 -9.91
N TYR A 96 -14.68 18.32 -10.22
CA TYR A 96 -15.85 17.47 -9.96
C TYR A 96 -15.78 16.87 -8.58
N LEU A 97 -14.61 16.36 -8.19
CA LEU A 97 -14.40 15.73 -6.87
C LEU A 97 -14.77 16.65 -5.71
N LYS A 98 -14.49 17.96 -5.82
CA LYS A 98 -14.84 18.96 -4.78
C LYS A 98 -16.35 19.09 -4.51
N ARG A 99 -17.23 18.57 -5.38
CA ARG A 99 -18.68 18.60 -5.16
C ARG A 99 -19.07 17.80 -3.92
N ASN A 100 -18.33 16.76 -3.57
CA ASN A 100 -18.62 15.91 -2.43
C ASN A 100 -17.42 15.83 -1.45
N PRO A 101 -17.43 16.62 -0.37
CA PRO A 101 -16.36 16.60 0.63
C PRO A 101 -16.41 15.39 1.58
N ASP A 102 -17.50 14.63 1.59
CA ASP A 102 -17.72 13.50 2.52
C ASP A 102 -16.89 12.27 2.13
N ILE A 103 -16.44 12.23 0.87
CA ILE A 103 -15.73 11.10 0.27
C ILE A 103 -14.31 11.52 -0.10
N ALA A 104 -13.34 10.82 0.48
CA ALA A 104 -11.95 10.93 0.04
C ALA A 104 -11.83 10.32 -1.36
N ALA A 105 -11.47 11.15 -2.35
CA ALA A 105 -11.17 10.65 -3.69
C ALA A 105 -9.89 9.79 -3.67
N PRO A 106 -9.82 8.72 -4.50
CA PRO A 106 -8.58 7.98 -4.68
C PRO A 106 -7.50 8.86 -5.33
N ASP A 107 -6.25 8.36 -5.41
CA ASP A 107 -5.18 9.10 -6.11
C ASP A 107 -5.65 9.43 -7.54
N PRO A 108 -5.73 10.73 -7.91
CA PRO A 108 -6.18 11.13 -9.23
C PRO A 108 -5.21 10.70 -10.34
N ARG A 109 -4.03 10.19 -9.98
CA ARG A 109 -2.99 9.74 -10.91
C ARG A 109 -2.98 8.22 -11.02
N LYS A 110 -2.87 7.74 -12.26
CA LYS A 110 -2.47 6.35 -12.55
C LYS A 110 -1.01 6.33 -13.00
N MET A 111 -0.13 5.80 -12.16
CA MET A 111 1.25 5.51 -12.56
C MET A 111 1.22 4.53 -13.73
N LEU A 112 1.74 4.92 -14.88
CA LEU A 112 1.72 4.08 -16.09
C LEU A 112 2.97 3.20 -16.18
N ARG A 113 4.07 3.64 -15.57
CA ARG A 113 5.30 2.87 -15.38
C ARG A 113 5.63 2.84 -13.88
N GLY A 114 6.31 1.77 -13.46
CA GLY A 114 6.78 1.63 -12.07
C GLY A 114 7.80 2.71 -11.68
N LYS A 115 8.18 2.74 -10.40
CA LYS A 115 9.24 3.63 -9.90
C LYS A 115 10.60 3.25 -10.51
N SER A 116 11.31 4.24 -11.04
CA SER A 116 12.64 4.15 -11.65
C SER A 116 12.83 2.91 -12.51
N PRO A 117 12.04 2.77 -13.60
CA PRO A 117 12.15 1.62 -14.47
C PRO A 117 13.52 1.62 -15.18
N LYS A 118 13.89 0.46 -15.74
CA LYS A 118 15.13 0.29 -16.49
C LYS A 118 15.20 1.26 -17.69
N ILE A 119 16.41 1.73 -17.95
CA ILE A 119 16.77 2.47 -19.17
C ILE A 119 17.84 1.72 -19.94
N TYR A 120 18.00 2.08 -21.22
CA TYR A 120 18.90 1.40 -22.15
C TYR A 120 19.76 2.45 -22.86
N SER A 121 20.89 2.78 -22.25
CA SER A 121 21.83 3.80 -22.72
C SER A 121 22.77 3.25 -23.79
N ALA A 122 23.14 4.08 -24.76
CA ALA A 122 24.22 3.77 -25.72
C ALA A 122 25.62 3.99 -25.12
N GLY A 123 25.77 4.96 -24.20
CA GLY A 123 27.05 5.26 -23.55
C GLY A 123 27.29 4.50 -22.24
N LYS A 124 28.55 4.53 -21.77
CA LYS A 124 28.95 3.99 -20.46
C LYS A 124 28.20 4.68 -19.32
N ALA A 125 27.84 3.91 -18.30
CA ALA A 125 27.19 4.42 -17.09
C ALA A 125 28.03 5.54 -16.45
N GLN A 126 27.40 6.68 -16.17
CA GLN A 126 28.08 7.80 -15.54
C GLN A 126 28.30 7.53 -14.05
N LYS A 127 29.45 7.98 -13.51
CA LYS A 127 29.73 7.99 -12.07
C LYS A 127 28.62 8.73 -11.33
N ARG A 128 28.01 8.06 -10.36
CA ARG A 128 27.09 8.64 -9.38
C ARG A 128 27.85 8.93 -8.09
N PHE A 129 27.45 9.97 -7.38
CA PHE A 129 27.99 10.28 -6.05
C PHE A 129 27.08 9.78 -4.91
N HIS A 130 25.91 9.25 -5.27
CA HIS A 130 24.93 8.67 -4.34
C HIS A 130 23.93 7.77 -5.10
N GLY A 131 23.32 6.81 -4.40
CA GLY A 131 22.32 5.89 -4.97
C GLY A 131 22.90 5.05 -6.11
N PHE A 132 23.96 4.29 -5.82
CA PHE A 132 24.70 3.47 -6.79
C PHE A 132 23.84 2.34 -7.39
N ASP A 133 22.84 1.88 -6.64
CA ASP A 133 21.82 0.91 -7.06
C ASP A 133 20.92 1.42 -8.19
N MET A 134 20.94 2.73 -8.45
CA MET A 134 20.12 3.37 -9.49
C MET A 134 20.80 3.44 -10.86
N ILE A 135 21.99 2.86 -11.02
CA ILE A 135 22.63 2.74 -12.34
C ILE A 135 21.74 1.93 -13.29
N GLY A 136 21.61 2.41 -14.53
CA GLY A 136 20.74 1.77 -15.54
C GLY A 136 19.25 1.98 -15.31
N ARG A 137 18.86 2.96 -14.47
CA ARG A 137 17.47 3.30 -14.17
C ARG A 137 17.20 4.80 -14.30
N TYR A 138 15.93 5.16 -14.46
CA TYR A 138 15.48 6.55 -14.40
C TYR A 138 15.82 7.21 -13.06
N THR A 139 16.47 8.37 -13.13
CA THR A 139 16.79 9.19 -11.96
C THR A 139 16.55 10.69 -12.15
N SER A 140 16.31 11.12 -13.37
CA SER A 140 16.15 12.52 -13.77
C SER A 140 15.02 12.70 -14.79
N ALA A 141 14.00 11.83 -14.73
CA ALA A 141 12.91 11.83 -15.70
C ALA A 141 12.25 13.22 -15.80
N CYS A 142 12.21 13.76 -17.02
CA CYS A 142 11.70 15.09 -17.26
C CYS A 142 11.21 15.25 -18.71
N GLY A 143 10.54 16.37 -19.00
CA GLY A 143 10.27 16.76 -20.38
C GLY A 143 9.31 15.80 -21.10
N ILE A 144 8.35 15.23 -20.36
CA ILE A 144 7.32 14.33 -20.89
C ILE A 144 6.61 14.96 -22.09
N SER A 145 6.38 14.18 -23.13
CA SER A 145 5.55 14.56 -24.26
C SER A 145 4.73 13.38 -24.76
N ILE A 146 3.61 13.69 -25.41
CA ILE A 146 2.82 12.73 -26.18
C ILE A 146 3.08 13.04 -27.65
N TYR A 147 3.29 12.02 -28.47
CA TYR A 147 3.36 12.17 -29.92
C TYR A 147 1.97 12.49 -30.46
N ARG A 148 1.81 13.61 -31.15
CA ARG A 148 0.50 14.14 -31.57
C ARG A 148 0.29 14.15 -33.08
N ASP A 149 0.96 13.24 -33.79
CA ASP A 149 0.87 13.05 -35.23
C ASP A 149 0.93 11.53 -35.52
N ASN A 150 0.89 11.11 -36.78
CA ASN A 150 0.95 9.72 -37.23
C ASN A 150 2.09 9.43 -38.22
N VAL A 151 2.91 10.43 -38.59
CA VAL A 151 3.98 10.26 -39.59
C VAL A 151 5.15 9.39 -39.10
N LEU A 152 5.55 9.50 -37.82
CA LEU A 152 6.71 8.77 -37.30
C LEU A 152 6.42 7.31 -36.95
N PHE A 153 5.18 6.99 -36.58
CA PHE A 153 4.84 5.67 -36.05
C PHE A 153 3.48 5.20 -36.56
N ASP A 154 3.44 3.95 -36.98
CA ASP A 154 2.21 3.26 -37.34
C ASP A 154 1.61 2.68 -36.06
N HIS A 155 0.70 3.42 -35.42
CA HIS A 155 0.02 2.98 -34.20
C HIS A 155 -1.15 2.05 -34.51
N ALA A 156 -1.21 0.93 -33.79
CA ALA A 156 -2.44 0.14 -33.75
C ALA A 156 -3.55 0.94 -33.06
N SER A 157 -4.81 0.58 -33.31
CA SER A 157 -5.96 1.25 -32.70
C SER A 157 -5.84 1.33 -31.17
N GLY A 158 -6.11 2.50 -30.61
CA GLY A 158 -6.00 2.78 -29.17
C GLY A 158 -4.57 2.87 -28.63
N GLN A 159 -3.54 2.91 -29.50
CA GLN A 159 -2.15 3.13 -29.09
C GLN A 159 -1.65 4.53 -29.41
N ILE A 160 -0.80 5.06 -28.54
CA ILE A 160 -0.06 6.32 -28.75
C ILE A 160 1.36 6.19 -28.20
N SER A 161 2.30 6.96 -28.75
CA SER A 161 3.65 7.09 -28.18
C SER A 161 3.74 8.27 -27.23
N ALA A 162 4.39 8.06 -26.10
CA ALA A 162 4.85 9.10 -25.20
C ALA A 162 6.37 9.07 -25.10
N PHE A 163 7.00 10.19 -24.75
CA PHE A 163 8.45 10.32 -24.65
C PHE A 163 8.85 10.99 -23.35
N THR A 164 9.81 10.39 -22.63
CA THR A 164 10.35 10.98 -21.40
C THR A 164 11.87 11.05 -21.49
N CYS A 165 12.40 12.25 -21.25
CA CYS A 165 13.83 12.51 -21.26
C CYS A 165 14.47 12.02 -19.96
N GLU A 166 15.67 11.45 -20.05
CA GLU A 166 16.54 11.08 -18.93
C GLU A 166 17.92 11.70 -19.17
N PRO A 167 18.12 12.98 -18.79
CA PRO A 167 19.36 13.70 -19.07
C PRO A 167 20.57 13.07 -18.39
N PHE A 168 20.42 12.44 -17.21
CA PHE A 168 21.55 11.78 -16.54
C PHE A 168 22.15 10.64 -17.38
N SER A 169 21.29 9.88 -18.07
CA SER A 169 21.66 8.74 -18.92
C SER A 169 21.68 9.07 -20.41
N ASN A 170 21.72 10.37 -20.77
CA ASN A 170 21.95 10.83 -22.15
C ASN A 170 20.90 10.34 -23.18
N LEU A 171 19.64 10.15 -22.77
CA LEU A 171 18.63 9.52 -23.61
C LEU A 171 17.20 10.06 -23.47
N VAL A 172 16.35 9.71 -24.42
CA VAL A 172 14.88 9.84 -24.37
C VAL A 172 14.30 8.45 -24.59
N GLN A 173 13.49 7.96 -23.65
CA GLN A 173 12.77 6.69 -23.81
C GLN A 173 11.40 6.96 -24.43
N ARG A 174 11.00 6.10 -25.37
CA ARG A 174 9.62 6.03 -25.86
C ARG A 174 8.82 5.01 -25.05
N HIS A 175 7.62 5.42 -24.67
CA HIS A 175 6.62 4.59 -24.02
C HIS A 175 5.46 4.36 -24.98
N VAL A 176 5.11 3.10 -25.25
CA VAL A 176 3.88 2.77 -25.98
C VAL A 176 2.76 2.69 -24.97
N LEU A 177 1.79 3.60 -25.10
CA LEU A 177 0.57 3.60 -24.30
C LEU A 177 -0.53 2.88 -25.06
N LYS A 178 -1.31 2.06 -24.36
CA LYS A 178 -2.49 1.40 -24.91
C LYS A 178 -3.68 1.68 -24.01
N ASP A 179 -4.81 2.06 -24.60
CA ASP A 179 -6.06 2.26 -23.88
C ASP A 179 -6.42 1.07 -23.00
N HIS A 180 -6.85 1.36 -21.78
CA HIS A 180 -7.30 0.37 -20.81
C HIS A 180 -8.26 0.99 -19.81
N GLY A 181 -9.55 0.68 -19.95
CA GLY A 181 -10.61 1.31 -19.16
C GLY A 181 -10.60 2.83 -19.32
N VAL A 182 -10.73 3.56 -18.21
CA VAL A 182 -10.67 5.04 -18.20
C VAL A 182 -9.24 5.61 -18.31
N THR A 183 -8.23 4.75 -18.41
CA THR A 183 -6.82 5.13 -18.39
C THR A 183 -6.03 4.37 -19.46
N PHE A 184 -4.73 4.16 -19.23
CA PHE A 184 -3.81 3.49 -20.14
C PHE A 184 -3.00 2.43 -19.40
N THR A 185 -2.49 1.47 -20.16
CA THR A 185 -1.29 0.69 -19.81
C THR A 185 -0.09 1.27 -20.55
N ALA A 186 1.13 1.07 -20.04
CA ALA A 186 2.34 1.52 -20.72
C ALA A 186 3.47 0.52 -20.62
N ARG A 187 4.22 0.39 -21.72
CA ARG A 187 5.49 -0.35 -21.78
C ARG A 187 6.58 0.48 -22.43
N ARG A 188 7.82 0.02 -22.33
CA ARG A 188 8.89 0.54 -23.20
C ARG A 188 8.56 0.10 -24.64
N ALA A 189 8.88 0.95 -25.60
CA ALA A 189 8.92 0.57 -26.99
C ALA A 189 10.12 -0.37 -27.23
N GLU A 190 9.89 -1.68 -27.19
CA GLU A 190 10.93 -2.67 -27.48
C GLU A 190 11.29 -2.69 -28.97
N GLU A 191 10.38 -2.22 -29.81
CA GLU A 191 10.56 -2.04 -31.25
C GLU A 191 11.64 -1.00 -31.59
N ASP A 192 12.06 -0.19 -30.60
CA ASP A 192 13.17 0.76 -30.78
C ASP A 192 14.55 0.06 -30.68
N GLY A 193 14.60 -1.24 -30.38
CA GLY A 193 15.80 -2.06 -30.35
C GLY A 193 16.49 -2.11 -28.98
N ASP A 194 17.82 -2.32 -29.01
CA ASP A 194 18.64 -2.55 -27.81
C ASP A 194 18.86 -1.29 -26.96
N HIS A 195 18.67 -0.10 -27.55
CA HIS A 195 18.81 1.20 -26.88
C HIS A 195 17.47 1.94 -26.82
N ASP A 196 17.34 2.90 -25.89
CA ASP A 196 16.18 3.78 -25.85
C ASP A 196 16.13 4.72 -27.07
N PHE A 197 14.91 5.09 -27.50
CA PHE A 197 14.57 5.78 -28.76
C PHE A 197 15.59 6.79 -29.27
N PHE A 198 16.02 7.71 -28.41
CA PHE A 198 17.16 8.59 -28.68
C PHE A 198 18.18 8.32 -27.59
N ALA A 199 19.34 7.76 -27.93
CA ALA A 199 20.40 7.46 -26.99
C ALA A 199 21.75 7.90 -27.55
N SER A 200 22.51 8.65 -26.77
CA SER A 200 23.79 9.21 -27.19
C SER A 200 24.96 8.62 -26.40
N GLU A 201 26.04 8.26 -27.10
CA GLU A 201 27.32 7.91 -26.47
C GLU A 201 28.06 9.14 -25.92
N ASP A 202 27.75 10.33 -26.46
CA ASP A 202 28.29 11.59 -25.98
C ASP A 202 27.76 11.91 -24.57
N ARG A 203 28.68 11.86 -23.58
CA ARG A 203 28.43 12.16 -22.17
C ARG A 203 27.78 13.53 -21.95
N TRP A 204 28.02 14.49 -22.84
CA TRP A 204 27.52 15.86 -22.70
C TRP A 204 26.07 16.00 -23.13
N CYS A 205 25.50 15.02 -23.84
CA CYS A 205 24.12 15.07 -24.29
C CYS A 205 23.14 14.98 -23.11
N ARG A 206 22.38 16.03 -22.85
CA ARG A 206 21.36 16.14 -21.78
C ARG A 206 20.01 16.49 -22.39
N PRO A 207 19.28 15.53 -22.98
CA PRO A 207 17.93 15.79 -23.46
C PRO A 207 17.03 16.20 -22.29
N VAL A 208 16.29 17.30 -22.45
CA VAL A 208 15.45 17.88 -21.40
C VAL A 208 14.02 18.14 -21.86
N MET A 209 13.75 18.06 -23.17
CA MET A 209 12.42 18.25 -23.72
C MET A 209 12.27 17.56 -25.06
N SER A 210 11.10 16.95 -25.28
CA SER A 210 10.68 16.48 -26.60
C SER A 210 9.34 17.10 -27.00
N ARG A 211 9.10 17.32 -28.30
CA ARG A 211 7.81 17.82 -28.83
C ARG A 211 7.57 17.37 -30.27
N THR A 212 6.33 17.03 -30.60
CA THR A 212 5.89 16.94 -32.00
C THR A 212 5.97 18.31 -32.66
N ALA A 213 6.38 18.34 -33.92
CA ALA A 213 6.42 19.55 -34.75
C ALA A 213 5.26 19.58 -35.75
N PRO A 214 4.94 20.74 -36.35
CA PRO A 214 3.85 20.90 -37.33
C PRO A 214 4.04 20.10 -38.64
N ASP A 215 5.21 19.52 -38.87
CA ASP A 215 5.52 18.65 -40.01
C ASP A 215 5.51 17.16 -39.66
N GLY A 216 5.01 16.81 -38.46
CA GLY A 216 4.96 15.46 -37.93
C GLY A 216 6.30 14.94 -37.40
N SER A 217 7.41 15.68 -37.51
CA SER A 217 8.69 15.27 -36.91
C SER A 217 8.66 15.39 -35.37
N LEU A 218 9.61 14.75 -34.69
CA LEU A 218 9.82 14.91 -33.25
C LEU A 218 11.07 15.74 -32.99
N TRP A 219 10.93 16.83 -32.23
CA TRP A 219 12.06 17.65 -31.82
C TRP A 219 12.53 17.27 -30.44
N VAL A 220 13.84 17.12 -30.25
CA VAL A 220 14.47 16.89 -28.95
C VAL A 220 15.41 18.05 -28.65
N VAL A 221 15.20 18.71 -27.52
CA VAL A 221 16.07 19.78 -27.02
C VAL A 221 17.05 19.18 -26.04
N ASP A 222 18.33 19.39 -26.32
CA ASP A 222 19.46 18.98 -25.54
C ASP A 222 20.12 20.21 -24.91
N MET A 223 20.19 20.25 -23.58
CA MET A 223 20.83 21.35 -22.86
C MET A 223 22.37 21.38 -23.07
N TYR A 224 22.96 20.24 -23.46
CA TYR A 224 24.38 20.00 -23.70
C TYR A 224 25.29 20.45 -22.54
N ARG A 225 25.43 19.61 -21.52
CA ARG A 225 26.19 19.93 -20.29
C ARG A 225 27.03 18.75 -19.82
N TYR A 226 28.23 19.06 -19.34
CA TYR A 226 29.09 18.06 -18.71
C TYR A 226 28.45 17.48 -17.44
N MET A 227 27.97 18.35 -16.55
CA MET A 227 27.36 18.02 -15.27
C MET A 227 25.85 18.27 -15.27
N ILE A 228 25.09 17.35 -14.68
CA ILE A 228 23.63 17.49 -14.49
C ILE A 228 23.22 17.51 -13.01
N GLU A 229 24.03 16.92 -12.11
CA GLU A 229 23.75 16.93 -10.68
C GLU A 229 23.83 18.36 -10.12
N HIS A 230 22.96 18.70 -9.18
CA HIS A 230 22.99 20.03 -8.58
C HIS A 230 24.08 20.09 -7.49
N PRO A 231 25.00 21.08 -7.52
CA PRO A 231 26.18 21.13 -6.64
C PRO A 231 25.91 20.94 -5.14
N GLN A 232 24.76 21.42 -4.66
CA GLN A 232 24.37 21.30 -3.25
C GLN A 232 24.31 19.86 -2.75
N TRP A 233 23.95 18.90 -3.60
CA TRP A 233 23.72 17.50 -3.23
C TRP A 233 24.95 16.60 -3.39
N LEU A 234 26.06 17.16 -3.88
CA LEU A 234 27.31 16.44 -3.98
C LEU A 234 28.00 16.31 -2.61
N PRO A 235 28.66 15.16 -2.33
CA PRO A 235 29.59 15.05 -1.21
C PRO A 235 30.80 15.98 -1.42
N PRO A 236 31.58 16.29 -0.37
CA PRO A 236 32.72 17.21 -0.45
C PRO A 236 33.69 16.90 -1.60
N GLU A 237 34.03 15.63 -1.79
CA GLU A 237 34.94 15.16 -2.83
C GLU A 237 34.35 15.39 -4.23
N GLY A 238 33.06 15.10 -4.41
CA GLY A 238 32.35 15.35 -5.66
C GLY A 238 32.25 16.83 -6.00
N LYS A 239 32.05 17.70 -5.00
CA LYS A 239 32.07 19.16 -5.18
C LYS A 239 33.44 19.61 -5.68
N GLN A 240 34.52 19.11 -5.09
CA GLN A 240 35.87 19.47 -5.49
C GLN A 240 36.19 18.99 -6.91
N GLU A 241 35.85 17.73 -7.22
CA GLU A 241 36.04 17.11 -8.53
C GLU A 241 35.30 17.86 -9.64
N LEU A 242 34.04 18.23 -9.41
CA LEU A 242 33.18 18.78 -10.46
C LEU A 242 33.17 20.31 -10.54
N LYS A 243 33.74 21.03 -9.56
CA LYS A 243 33.78 22.50 -9.55
C LYS A 243 34.25 23.14 -10.86
N PRO A 244 35.31 22.65 -11.54
CA PRO A 244 35.74 23.23 -12.82
C PRO A 244 34.68 23.11 -13.94
N HIS A 245 33.72 22.20 -13.79
CA HIS A 245 32.77 21.83 -14.84
C HIS A 245 31.33 22.32 -14.63
N TYR A 246 31.05 23.08 -13.55
CA TYR A 246 29.69 23.53 -13.22
C TYR A 246 29.00 24.28 -14.36
N TYR A 247 29.75 25.02 -15.17
CA TYR A 247 29.23 25.83 -16.27
C TYR A 247 29.63 25.31 -17.66
N SER A 248 30.33 24.17 -17.74
CA SER A 248 30.77 23.62 -19.02
C SER A 248 29.58 23.26 -19.91
N GLY A 249 29.55 23.86 -21.10
CA GLY A 249 28.52 23.64 -22.13
C GLY A 249 27.31 24.60 -22.04
N GLN A 250 27.31 25.58 -21.14
CA GLN A 250 26.14 26.45 -20.92
C GLN A 250 25.61 27.22 -22.13
N ASP A 251 26.46 27.43 -23.13
CA ASP A 251 26.20 28.17 -24.37
C ASP A 251 26.09 27.23 -25.59
N LYS A 252 26.03 25.90 -25.38
CA LYS A 252 26.19 24.89 -26.45
C LYS A 252 24.94 24.02 -26.69
N GLY A 253 23.76 24.46 -26.24
CA GLY A 253 22.52 23.70 -26.40
C GLY A 253 22.22 23.32 -27.86
N ARG A 254 21.57 22.17 -28.05
CA ARG A 254 21.26 21.59 -29.38
C ARG A 254 19.77 21.31 -29.52
N ILE A 255 19.28 21.32 -30.77
CA ILE A 255 17.93 20.88 -31.12
C ILE A 255 18.06 19.84 -32.23
N TYR A 256 17.57 18.64 -31.96
CA TYR A 256 17.51 17.55 -32.92
C TYR A 256 16.11 17.49 -33.53
N ARG A 257 16.02 17.35 -34.86
CA ARG A 257 14.79 17.04 -35.58
C ARG A 257 14.83 15.58 -36.02
N VAL A 258 14.02 14.74 -35.39
CA VAL A 258 13.91 13.30 -35.65
C VAL A 258 12.81 13.06 -36.69
N ILE A 259 13.18 12.39 -37.78
CA ILE A 259 12.31 12.08 -38.92
C ILE A 259 12.28 10.58 -39.19
N ARG A 260 11.20 10.09 -39.79
CA ARG A 260 11.13 8.71 -40.29
C ARG A 260 11.73 8.70 -41.70
N GLN A 261 12.78 7.92 -41.91
CA GLN A 261 13.41 7.80 -43.23
C GLN A 261 12.37 7.31 -44.25
N GLY A 262 12.32 7.97 -45.41
CA GLY A 262 11.36 7.68 -46.46
C GLY A 262 9.95 8.29 -46.26
N ALA A 263 9.64 8.86 -45.10
CA ALA A 263 8.37 9.55 -44.87
C ALA A 263 8.43 11.02 -45.35
N GLN A 264 7.30 11.56 -45.81
CA GLN A 264 7.18 12.97 -46.15
C GLN A 264 6.88 13.81 -44.90
N HIS A 265 7.77 14.76 -44.59
CA HIS A 265 7.60 15.72 -43.50
C HIS A 265 7.36 17.12 -44.07
N LYS A 266 6.09 17.54 -44.16
CA LYS A 266 5.69 18.84 -44.72
C LYS A 266 5.14 19.75 -43.62
N TRP A 267 5.66 20.96 -43.53
CA TRP A 267 5.13 22.00 -42.65
C TRP A 267 3.67 22.30 -43.01
N GLN A 268 2.77 22.07 -42.06
CA GLN A 268 1.34 22.30 -42.26
C GLN A 268 0.95 23.72 -41.82
N VAL A 269 0.02 24.32 -42.57
CA VAL A 269 -0.64 25.56 -42.16
C VAL A 269 -1.63 25.29 -41.02
N PRO A 270 -1.84 26.24 -40.09
CA PRO A 270 -2.80 26.07 -39.00
C PRO A 270 -4.20 25.69 -39.52
N ASN A 271 -4.68 24.53 -39.09
CA ASN A 271 -6.00 24.00 -39.42
C ASN A 271 -6.59 23.28 -38.19
N LYS A 272 -7.83 23.62 -37.81
CA LYS A 272 -8.53 23.04 -36.66
C LYS A 272 -8.76 21.53 -36.79
N ASP A 273 -8.96 21.07 -38.03
CA ASP A 273 -9.27 19.67 -38.38
C ASP A 273 -8.01 18.87 -38.74
N SER A 274 -6.81 19.42 -38.52
CA SER A 274 -5.58 18.69 -38.80
C SER A 274 -5.44 17.47 -37.88
N PRO A 275 -5.04 16.29 -38.42
CA PRO A 275 -4.69 15.13 -37.60
C PRO A 275 -3.42 15.38 -36.76
N ASN A 276 -2.60 16.37 -37.13
CA ASN A 276 -1.52 16.85 -36.30
C ASN A 276 -2.08 17.75 -35.19
N GLY A 277 -2.02 17.25 -33.95
CA GLY A 277 -2.53 17.96 -32.79
C GLY A 277 -1.85 19.29 -32.48
N ILE A 278 -0.60 19.48 -32.92
CA ILE A 278 0.11 20.74 -32.75
C ILE A 278 -0.43 21.78 -33.73
N VAL A 279 -0.71 21.37 -34.97
CA VAL A 279 -1.31 22.23 -36.00
C VAL A 279 -2.73 22.63 -35.60
N SER A 280 -3.54 21.69 -35.10
CA SER A 280 -4.87 21.98 -34.53
C SER A 280 -4.77 22.94 -33.33
N ASP A 281 -3.87 22.69 -32.38
CA ASP A 281 -3.69 23.58 -31.23
C ASP A 281 -3.24 25.00 -31.64
N ILE A 282 -2.41 25.15 -32.69
CA ILE A 282 -2.02 26.48 -33.22
C ILE A 282 -3.26 27.17 -33.80
N ALA A 283 -4.05 26.49 -34.62
CA ALA A 283 -5.29 27.05 -35.17
C ALA A 283 -6.26 27.51 -34.07
N LEU A 284 -6.41 26.71 -33.01
CA LEU A 284 -7.25 27.07 -31.86
C LEU A 284 -6.74 28.34 -31.15
N ARG A 285 -5.42 28.48 -30.98
CA ARG A 285 -4.82 29.69 -30.39
C ARG A 285 -5.04 30.93 -31.27
N GLU A 286 -4.93 30.80 -32.58
CA GLU A 286 -5.20 31.93 -33.49
C GLU A 286 -6.68 32.33 -33.44
N SER A 287 -7.60 31.37 -33.38
CA SER A 287 -9.03 31.64 -33.17
C SER A 287 -9.29 32.40 -31.87
N PHE A 288 -8.64 32.00 -30.77
CA PHE A 288 -8.71 32.72 -29.51
C PHE A 288 -8.21 34.16 -29.64
N ARG A 289 -7.06 34.38 -30.30
CA ARG A 289 -6.52 35.74 -30.53
C ARG A 289 -7.46 36.62 -31.37
N LYS A 290 -8.20 36.02 -32.29
CA LYS A 290 -9.21 36.70 -33.12
C LYS A 290 -10.54 36.93 -32.40
N GLY A 291 -10.70 36.42 -31.17
CA GLY A 291 -11.96 36.54 -30.42
C GLY A 291 -13.09 35.65 -30.96
N GLU A 292 -12.76 34.57 -31.68
CA GLU A 292 -13.77 33.62 -32.14
C GLU A 292 -14.44 32.92 -30.93
N SER A 293 -15.77 32.79 -30.98
CA SER A 293 -16.50 32.10 -29.91
C SER A 293 -16.23 30.60 -29.92
N ILE A 294 -15.79 30.09 -28.79
CA ILE A 294 -15.66 28.65 -28.49
C ILE A 294 -16.91 28.06 -27.82
N VAL A 295 -17.97 28.86 -27.72
CA VAL A 295 -19.25 28.43 -27.15
C VAL A 295 -19.98 27.66 -28.22
N TRP A 296 -20.24 26.39 -27.94
CA TRP A 296 -21.07 25.56 -28.81
C TRP A 296 -22.53 25.92 -28.56
N ASN A 297 -23.27 26.16 -29.63
CA ASN A 297 -24.73 26.25 -29.54
C ASN A 297 -25.33 24.85 -29.32
N ARG A 298 -26.62 24.79 -28.98
CA ARG A 298 -27.33 23.53 -28.73
C ARG A 298 -27.19 22.52 -29.87
N LYS A 299 -27.28 22.96 -31.13
CA LYS A 299 -27.15 22.09 -32.30
C LYS A 299 -25.77 21.43 -32.35
N GLN A 300 -24.70 22.20 -32.17
CA GLN A 300 -23.33 21.68 -32.16
C GLN A 300 -23.09 20.71 -31.01
N ILE A 301 -23.66 20.97 -29.83
CA ILE A 301 -23.59 20.05 -28.68
C ILE A 301 -24.29 18.74 -29.03
N THR A 302 -25.52 18.82 -29.55
CA THR A 302 -26.31 17.64 -29.93
C THR A 302 -25.58 16.79 -30.98
N GLU A 303 -25.06 17.42 -32.04
CA GLU A 303 -24.26 16.75 -33.08
C GLU A 303 -22.98 16.12 -32.50
N GLY A 304 -22.33 16.80 -31.54
CA GLY A 304 -21.15 16.29 -30.88
C GLY A 304 -21.41 15.09 -29.97
N LEU A 305 -22.56 15.05 -29.28
CA LEU A 305 -22.95 13.93 -28.41
C LEU A 305 -23.12 12.62 -29.19
N ILE A 306 -23.53 12.69 -30.46
CA ILE A 306 -23.70 11.51 -31.33
C ILE A 306 -22.51 11.24 -32.26
N SER A 307 -21.41 11.98 -32.10
CA SER A 307 -20.23 11.83 -32.95
C SER A 307 -19.63 10.43 -32.86
N LYS A 308 -19.08 9.92 -33.97
CA LYS A 308 -18.29 8.67 -33.97
C LYS A 308 -17.00 8.80 -33.14
N GLU A 309 -16.46 10.01 -33.07
CA GLU A 309 -15.24 10.31 -32.33
C GLU A 309 -15.52 10.48 -30.83
N ARG A 310 -14.96 9.58 -30.00
CA ARG A 310 -15.14 9.62 -28.54
C ARG A 310 -14.69 10.93 -27.89
N SER A 311 -13.64 11.56 -28.44
CA SER A 311 -13.09 12.82 -27.95
C SER A 311 -14.10 13.96 -28.13
N VAL A 312 -14.82 13.95 -29.25
CA VAL A 312 -15.90 14.90 -29.55
C VAL A 312 -17.08 14.67 -28.60
N ARG A 313 -17.49 13.41 -28.36
CA ARG A 313 -18.54 13.09 -27.38
C ARG A 313 -18.19 13.59 -25.97
N LYS A 314 -16.98 13.31 -25.48
CA LYS A 314 -16.47 13.82 -24.19
C LYS A 314 -16.50 15.34 -24.10
N PHE A 315 -16.11 16.03 -25.17
CA PHE A 315 -16.11 17.49 -25.20
C PHE A 315 -17.53 18.06 -25.21
N ALA A 316 -18.43 17.47 -26.00
CA ALA A 316 -19.84 17.84 -26.04
C ALA A 316 -20.53 17.67 -24.68
N LEU A 317 -20.23 16.58 -23.95
CA LEU A 317 -20.72 16.37 -22.57
C LEU A 317 -20.31 17.49 -21.62
N ARG A 318 -19.06 17.98 -21.69
CA ARG A 318 -18.62 19.13 -20.88
C ARG A 318 -19.31 20.44 -21.26
N LYS A 319 -19.66 20.61 -22.54
CA LYS A 319 -20.41 21.78 -23.01
C LYS A 319 -21.89 21.71 -22.65
N ALA A 320 -22.43 20.50 -22.50
CA ALA A 320 -23.81 20.23 -22.11
C ALA A 320 -24.14 20.55 -20.64
N GLU A 321 -23.13 20.63 -19.75
CA GLU A 321 -23.28 20.76 -18.29
C GLU A 321 -24.19 21.92 -17.82
N LYS A 322 -24.40 22.94 -18.65
CA LYS A 322 -25.23 24.11 -18.32
C LYS A 322 -26.58 24.16 -19.06
N LEU A 323 -26.90 23.15 -19.86
CA LEU A 323 -28.09 23.12 -20.71
C LEU A 323 -29.00 21.97 -20.25
N THR A 324 -30.10 22.29 -19.59
CA THR A 324 -31.02 21.26 -19.08
C THR A 324 -31.86 20.62 -20.18
N GLU A 325 -32.08 21.32 -21.30
CA GLU A 325 -32.83 20.83 -22.45
C GLU A 325 -32.12 19.72 -23.25
N ILE A 326 -30.86 19.42 -22.93
CA ILE A 326 -30.05 18.37 -23.58
C ILE A 326 -29.94 17.10 -22.71
N ILE A 327 -30.63 17.07 -21.57
CA ILE A 327 -30.61 15.91 -20.66
C ILE A 327 -30.92 14.62 -21.42
N PRO A 328 -32.00 14.50 -22.23
CA PRO A 328 -32.32 13.25 -22.92
C PRO A 328 -31.16 12.70 -23.77
N GLU A 329 -30.44 13.57 -24.48
CA GLU A 329 -29.30 13.20 -25.31
C GLU A 329 -28.08 12.78 -24.47
N VAL A 330 -27.87 13.38 -23.30
CA VAL A 330 -26.83 12.96 -22.36
C VAL A 330 -27.15 11.60 -21.75
N LEU A 331 -28.42 11.32 -21.41
CA LEU A 331 -28.83 10.03 -20.83
C LEU A 331 -28.50 8.86 -21.77
N ASN A 332 -28.61 9.05 -23.08
CA ASN A 332 -28.27 8.03 -24.09
C ASN A 332 -26.81 7.58 -24.03
N LEU A 333 -25.91 8.41 -23.48
CA LEU A 333 -24.49 8.11 -23.37
C LEU A 333 -24.11 7.40 -22.05
N ALA A 334 -25.05 7.18 -21.14
CA ALA A 334 -24.78 6.44 -19.90
C ALA A 334 -24.28 5.00 -20.18
N ASN A 335 -24.66 4.43 -21.32
CA ASN A 335 -24.21 3.12 -21.81
C ASN A 335 -23.23 3.23 -22.98
N ASP A 336 -22.54 4.38 -23.16
CA ASP A 336 -21.57 4.54 -24.25
C ASP A 336 -20.52 3.40 -24.20
N PRO A 337 -20.13 2.81 -25.34
CA PRO A 337 -19.17 1.72 -25.35
C PRO A 337 -17.79 2.13 -24.80
N ASP A 338 -17.43 3.41 -24.88
CA ASP A 338 -16.14 3.90 -24.39
C ASP A 338 -16.22 4.32 -22.91
N PRO A 339 -15.44 3.69 -22.00
CA PRO A 339 -15.48 3.99 -20.57
C PRO A 339 -15.04 5.43 -20.24
N LYS A 340 -14.18 6.07 -21.06
CA LYS A 340 -13.78 7.47 -20.84
C LYS A 340 -14.94 8.43 -21.14
N VAL A 341 -15.87 8.04 -22.03
CA VAL A 341 -17.12 8.77 -22.26
C VAL A 341 -18.04 8.58 -21.07
N ARG A 342 -18.30 7.33 -20.65
CA ARG A 342 -19.15 7.03 -19.48
C ARG A 342 -18.67 7.73 -18.20
N LEU A 343 -17.35 7.79 -17.95
CA LEU A 343 -16.79 8.53 -16.82
C LEU A 343 -17.14 10.02 -16.87
N GLN A 344 -17.06 10.65 -18.06
CA GLN A 344 -17.48 12.04 -18.24
C GLN A 344 -19.00 12.20 -18.09
N VAL A 345 -19.81 11.24 -18.56
CA VAL A 345 -21.26 11.23 -18.34
C VAL A 345 -21.57 11.23 -16.85
N ALA A 346 -20.92 10.38 -16.06
CA ALA A 346 -21.12 10.34 -14.60
C ALA A 346 -20.90 11.72 -13.96
N TYR A 347 -19.85 12.44 -14.38
CA TYR A 347 -19.63 13.82 -13.92
C TYR A 347 -20.69 14.82 -14.42
N THR A 348 -21.09 14.73 -15.69
CA THR A 348 -22.08 15.63 -16.30
C THR A 348 -23.46 15.46 -15.66
N LEU A 349 -23.87 14.23 -15.35
CA LEU A 349 -25.14 13.95 -14.66
C LEU A 349 -25.24 14.63 -13.29
N GLY A 350 -24.11 14.85 -12.61
CA GLY A 350 -24.06 15.59 -11.35
C GLY A 350 -24.39 17.09 -11.45
N GLU A 351 -24.39 17.67 -12.65
CA GLU A 351 -24.82 19.06 -12.89
C GLU A 351 -26.35 19.18 -13.07
N PHE A 352 -27.02 18.07 -13.37
CA PHE A 352 -28.47 18.05 -13.60
C PHE A 352 -29.24 17.72 -12.32
N LYS A 353 -30.35 18.42 -12.11
CA LYS A 353 -31.27 18.22 -10.98
C LYS A 353 -32.59 17.61 -11.47
N SER A 354 -32.52 16.36 -11.92
CA SER A 354 -33.64 15.61 -12.49
C SER A 354 -33.56 14.14 -12.11
N ASP A 355 -34.69 13.49 -11.89
CA ASP A 355 -34.75 12.09 -11.47
C ASP A 355 -34.18 11.14 -12.53
N GLU A 356 -34.37 11.45 -13.82
CA GLU A 356 -33.84 10.68 -14.94
C GLU A 356 -32.30 10.67 -14.96
N ALA A 357 -31.68 11.80 -14.58
CA ALA A 357 -30.23 11.89 -14.43
C ALA A 357 -29.73 11.03 -13.26
N GLY A 358 -30.49 10.99 -12.15
CA GLY A 358 -30.19 10.09 -11.04
C GLY A 358 -30.30 8.62 -11.41
N GLN A 359 -31.30 8.25 -12.23
CA GLN A 359 -31.45 6.88 -12.74
C GLN A 359 -30.31 6.50 -13.68
N ALA A 360 -29.89 7.39 -14.59
CA ALA A 360 -28.73 7.15 -15.45
C ALA A 360 -27.43 7.04 -14.65
N LEU A 361 -27.26 7.85 -13.61
CA LEU A 361 -26.09 7.77 -12.74
C LEU A 361 -26.06 6.44 -11.96
N SER A 362 -27.23 5.95 -11.55
CA SER A 362 -27.36 4.64 -10.91
C SER A 362 -26.97 3.50 -11.85
N LYS A 363 -27.38 3.54 -13.13
CA LYS A 363 -26.95 2.55 -14.12
C LYS A 363 -25.42 2.48 -14.24
N ILE A 364 -24.75 3.63 -14.27
CA ILE A 364 -23.28 3.68 -14.28
C ILE A 364 -22.70 3.12 -12.97
N ALA A 365 -23.32 3.43 -11.82
CA ALA A 365 -22.90 2.90 -10.53
C ALA A 365 -23.03 1.37 -10.44
N GLN A 366 -24.01 0.78 -11.11
CA GLN A 366 -24.20 -0.66 -11.21
C GLN A 366 -23.21 -1.31 -12.19
N SER A 367 -22.99 -0.71 -13.36
CA SER A 367 -22.14 -1.30 -14.40
C SER A 367 -20.64 -1.13 -14.17
N ASP A 368 -20.23 0.02 -13.64
CA ASP A 368 -18.83 0.43 -13.55
C ASP A 368 -18.39 0.72 -12.11
N GLY A 369 -19.26 0.51 -11.11
CA GLY A 369 -19.04 0.87 -9.72
C GLY A 369 -17.92 0.13 -8.98
N ASP A 370 -17.30 -0.88 -9.58
CA ASP A 370 -16.11 -1.53 -9.02
C ASP A 370 -14.81 -0.78 -9.38
N ASP A 371 -14.81 0.02 -10.45
CA ASP A 371 -13.65 0.83 -10.82
C ASP A 371 -13.57 2.07 -9.91
N PRO A 372 -12.43 2.29 -9.22
CA PRO A 372 -12.29 3.37 -8.24
C PRO A 372 -12.49 4.77 -8.82
N TYR A 373 -12.26 4.95 -10.12
CA TYR A 373 -12.46 6.23 -10.79
C TYR A 373 -13.95 6.50 -11.06
N PHE A 374 -14.71 5.47 -11.43
CA PHE A 374 -16.16 5.55 -11.53
C PHE A 374 -16.80 5.76 -10.16
N VAL A 375 -16.32 5.08 -9.11
CA VAL A 375 -16.75 5.34 -7.73
C VAL A 375 -16.62 6.81 -7.38
N ALA A 376 -15.46 7.42 -7.66
CA ALA A 376 -15.22 8.82 -7.40
C ALA A 376 -16.15 9.74 -8.23
N ALA A 377 -16.40 9.41 -9.50
CA ALA A 377 -17.28 10.19 -10.38
C ALA A 377 -18.76 10.10 -9.98
N VAL A 378 -19.23 8.91 -9.63
CA VAL A 378 -20.60 8.67 -9.15
C VAL A 378 -20.82 9.38 -7.82
N LEU A 379 -19.96 9.15 -6.83
CA LEU A 379 -20.13 9.74 -5.50
C LEU A 379 -19.96 11.26 -5.50
N SER A 380 -19.08 11.82 -6.34
CA SER A 380 -19.01 13.28 -6.51
C SER A 380 -20.25 13.89 -7.17
N SER A 381 -21.04 13.06 -7.88
CA SER A 381 -22.27 13.47 -8.56
C SER A 381 -23.54 13.06 -7.79
N ALA A 382 -23.40 12.38 -6.65
CA ALA A 382 -24.51 11.81 -5.90
C ALA A 382 -25.32 12.84 -5.09
N ASN A 383 -24.84 14.07 -4.88
CA ASN A 383 -25.50 15.05 -4.00
C ASN A 383 -26.98 15.30 -4.32
N HIS A 384 -27.32 15.48 -5.59
CA HIS A 384 -28.71 15.70 -6.04
C HIS A 384 -29.47 14.40 -6.28
N HIS A 385 -28.74 13.29 -6.45
CA HIS A 385 -29.25 11.99 -6.87
C HIS A 385 -29.23 10.94 -5.76
N PHE A 386 -28.94 11.36 -4.53
CA PHE A 386 -28.62 10.46 -3.43
C PHE A 386 -29.75 9.47 -3.14
N LYS A 387 -31.00 9.94 -3.11
CA LYS A 387 -32.15 9.08 -2.82
C LYS A 387 -32.35 8.02 -3.91
N THR A 388 -32.15 8.39 -5.17
CA THR A 388 -32.24 7.48 -6.32
C THR A 388 -31.14 6.43 -6.26
N LEU A 389 -29.89 6.86 -6.03
CA LEU A 389 -28.74 5.96 -5.86
C LEU A 389 -28.95 5.02 -4.66
N ALA A 390 -29.25 5.54 -3.49
CA ALA A 390 -29.47 4.75 -2.27
C ALA A 390 -30.66 3.79 -2.35
N GLY A 391 -31.61 4.04 -3.26
CA GLY A 391 -32.73 3.13 -3.55
C GLY A 391 -32.44 2.10 -4.64
N SER A 392 -31.26 2.14 -5.25
CA SER A 392 -30.90 1.24 -6.34
C SER A 392 -30.37 -0.10 -5.82
N GLU A 393 -30.64 -1.16 -6.57
CA GLU A 393 -30.17 -2.50 -6.27
C GLU A 393 -28.81 -2.77 -6.94
N GLU A 394 -28.14 -3.86 -6.56
CA GLU A 394 -26.89 -4.34 -7.20
C GLU A 394 -25.75 -3.31 -7.23
N LEU A 395 -25.68 -2.43 -6.22
CA LEU A 395 -24.56 -1.51 -6.08
C LEU A 395 -23.33 -2.24 -5.55
N SER A 396 -22.17 -1.88 -6.09
CA SER A 396 -20.89 -2.39 -5.60
C SER A 396 -20.63 -1.98 -4.14
N PHE A 397 -19.70 -2.70 -3.49
CA PHE A 397 -19.23 -2.39 -2.13
C PHE A 397 -18.78 -0.91 -1.99
N PRO A 398 -17.85 -0.39 -2.82
CA PRO A 398 -17.35 0.97 -2.63
C PRO A 398 -18.40 2.06 -2.88
N ILE A 399 -19.36 1.85 -3.78
CA ILE A 399 -20.49 2.79 -3.95
C ILE A 399 -21.37 2.79 -2.71
N THR A 400 -21.74 1.60 -2.21
CA THR A 400 -22.60 1.45 -1.04
C THR A 400 -21.96 2.06 0.22
N GLU A 401 -20.66 1.82 0.42
CA GLU A 401 -19.89 2.41 1.51
C GLU A 401 -19.85 3.94 1.41
N GLY A 402 -19.69 4.47 0.18
CA GLY A 402 -19.74 5.91 -0.07
C GLY A 402 -21.10 6.53 0.27
N LEU A 403 -22.20 5.88 -0.11
CA LEU A 403 -23.54 6.34 0.21
C LEU A 403 -23.81 6.33 1.73
N LEU A 404 -23.30 5.33 2.46
CA LEU A 404 -23.35 5.32 3.93
C LEU A 404 -22.61 6.52 4.54
N LYS A 405 -21.39 6.81 4.07
CA LYS A 405 -20.61 7.98 4.56
C LYS A 405 -21.33 9.31 4.30
N MET A 406 -22.02 9.42 3.16
CA MET A 406 -22.83 10.59 2.81
C MET A 406 -24.17 10.68 3.55
N SER A 407 -24.66 9.59 4.15
CA SER A 407 -26.05 9.51 4.63
C SER A 407 -26.38 10.49 5.75
N HIS A 408 -25.36 11.02 6.45
CA HIS A 408 -25.54 12.04 7.49
C HIS A 408 -26.21 13.33 6.97
N ARG A 409 -26.16 13.59 5.65
CA ARG A 409 -26.82 14.72 4.99
C ARG A 409 -28.30 14.47 4.67
N PHE A 410 -28.76 13.22 4.83
CA PHE A 410 -30.08 12.77 4.40
C PHE A 410 -30.78 12.01 5.55
N PRO A 411 -31.63 12.68 6.34
CA PRO A 411 -32.30 12.07 7.49
C PRO A 411 -33.00 10.74 7.15
N GLY A 412 -32.81 9.73 8.01
CA GLY A 412 -33.40 8.39 7.87
C GLY A 412 -32.75 7.49 6.82
N MET A 413 -31.95 8.03 5.90
CA MET A 413 -31.39 7.22 4.81
C MET A 413 -30.26 6.29 5.24
N GLY A 414 -29.47 6.67 6.24
CA GLY A 414 -28.41 5.80 6.78
C GLY A 414 -28.98 4.49 7.34
N GLU A 415 -30.11 4.59 8.03
CA GLU A 415 -30.87 3.45 8.55
C GLU A 415 -31.43 2.61 7.41
N LYS A 416 -32.11 3.23 6.44
CA LYS A 416 -32.64 2.52 5.27
C LYS A 416 -31.57 1.75 4.48
N ILE A 417 -30.40 2.36 4.24
CA ILE A 417 -29.29 1.69 3.55
C ILE A 417 -28.77 0.53 4.39
N SER A 418 -28.59 0.74 5.70
CA SER A 418 -28.11 -0.31 6.62
C SER A 418 -29.08 -1.48 6.74
N GLU A 419 -30.40 -1.23 6.73
CA GLU A 419 -31.43 -2.27 6.67
C GLU A 419 -31.32 -3.08 5.38
N GLY A 420 -31.15 -2.41 4.24
CA GLY A 420 -30.91 -3.07 2.96
C GLY A 420 -29.65 -3.95 2.96
N ILE A 421 -28.56 -3.48 3.57
CA ILE A 421 -27.33 -4.26 3.73
C ILE A 421 -27.58 -5.48 4.61
N LEU A 422 -28.22 -5.29 5.78
CA LEU A 422 -28.49 -6.38 6.71
C LEU A 422 -29.36 -7.48 6.08
N ALA A 423 -30.32 -7.10 5.25
CA ALA A 423 -31.26 -8.03 4.61
C ALA A 423 -30.72 -8.71 3.33
N LYS A 424 -29.98 -7.97 2.48
CA LYS A 424 -29.63 -8.44 1.12
C LYS A 424 -28.17 -8.87 0.96
N TRP A 425 -27.25 -8.37 1.78
CA TRP A 425 -25.83 -8.71 1.68
C TRP A 425 -25.49 -9.95 2.51
N SER A 426 -24.48 -10.69 2.04
CA SER A 426 -23.90 -11.86 2.69
C SER A 426 -22.38 -11.79 2.70
N GLY A 427 -21.73 -12.65 3.49
CA GLY A 427 -20.27 -12.73 3.52
C GLY A 427 -19.60 -11.59 4.29
N PRO A 428 -18.26 -11.54 4.27
CA PRO A 428 -17.47 -10.55 5.00
C PRO A 428 -17.82 -9.08 4.73
N ASP A 429 -18.23 -8.77 3.50
CA ASP A 429 -18.49 -7.41 3.04
C ASP A 429 -19.73 -6.80 3.69
N LYS A 430 -20.74 -7.62 4.02
CA LYS A 430 -21.91 -7.21 4.81
C LYS A 430 -21.49 -6.49 6.10
N TRP A 431 -20.61 -7.13 6.87
CA TRP A 431 -20.16 -6.64 8.16
C TRP A 431 -19.22 -5.44 8.03
N ARG A 432 -18.37 -5.43 6.99
CA ARG A 432 -17.52 -4.28 6.68
C ARG A 432 -18.35 -3.02 6.37
N LEU A 433 -19.45 -3.16 5.62
CA LEU A 433 -20.38 -2.04 5.38
C LEU A 433 -21.10 -1.61 6.65
N LEU A 434 -21.64 -2.56 7.43
CA LEU A 434 -22.37 -2.27 8.67
C LEU A 434 -21.49 -1.65 9.76
N ALA A 435 -20.16 -1.81 9.71
CA ALA A 435 -19.24 -1.08 10.57
C ALA A 435 -19.31 0.46 10.35
N SER A 436 -19.78 0.90 9.19
CA SER A 436 -20.02 2.31 8.84
C SER A 436 -21.49 2.74 9.02
N ALA A 437 -22.33 1.90 9.64
CA ALA A 437 -23.75 2.20 9.83
C ALA A 437 -23.97 3.47 10.67
N SER A 438 -25.12 4.13 10.43
CA SER A 438 -25.55 5.30 11.19
C SER A 438 -25.70 4.97 12.67
N SER A 439 -25.50 5.97 13.53
CA SER A 439 -25.64 5.80 14.98
C SER A 439 -26.98 5.19 15.39
N SER A 440 -28.07 5.53 14.70
CA SER A 440 -29.41 4.98 14.94
C SER A 440 -29.52 3.47 14.66
N PHE A 441 -28.68 2.92 13.79
CA PHE A 441 -28.75 1.51 13.37
C PHE A 441 -27.69 0.62 14.04
N ARG A 442 -26.71 1.22 14.72
CA ARG A 442 -25.58 0.47 15.31
C ARG A 442 -26.03 -0.64 16.24
N GLU A 443 -27.01 -0.39 17.11
CA GLU A 443 -27.52 -1.41 18.04
C GLU A 443 -28.12 -2.62 17.31
N ARG A 444 -28.88 -2.38 16.23
CA ARG A 444 -29.45 -3.47 15.42
C ARG A 444 -28.37 -4.23 14.67
N ALA A 445 -27.39 -3.53 14.10
CA ALA A 445 -26.23 -4.15 13.44
C ALA A 445 -25.40 -4.99 14.43
N ARG A 446 -25.23 -4.52 15.67
CA ARG A 446 -24.58 -5.27 16.76
C ARG A 446 -25.33 -6.53 17.13
N ALA A 447 -26.64 -6.42 17.38
CA ALA A 447 -27.48 -7.56 17.70
C ALA A 447 -27.39 -8.65 16.61
N ALA A 448 -27.40 -8.25 15.34
CA ALA A 448 -27.19 -9.18 14.23
C ALA A 448 -25.77 -9.77 14.19
N ALA A 449 -24.74 -8.98 14.51
CA ALA A 449 -23.37 -9.46 14.56
C ALA A 449 -23.14 -10.48 15.68
N VAL A 450 -23.76 -10.30 16.85
CA VAL A 450 -23.71 -11.27 17.97
C VAL A 450 -24.27 -12.63 17.56
N ILE A 451 -25.35 -12.64 16.76
CA ILE A 451 -25.89 -13.88 16.20
C ILE A 451 -24.89 -14.48 15.20
N ALA A 452 -24.37 -13.65 14.28
CA ALA A 452 -23.50 -14.11 13.21
C ALA A 452 -22.16 -14.68 13.69
N VAL A 453 -21.53 -14.11 14.73
CA VAL A 453 -20.26 -14.65 15.25
C VAL A 453 -20.40 -16.07 15.82
N ASN A 454 -21.59 -16.43 16.28
CA ASN A 454 -21.92 -17.72 16.88
C ASN A 454 -22.58 -18.70 15.89
N ASP A 455 -22.86 -18.27 14.66
CA ASP A 455 -23.48 -19.12 13.64
C ASP A 455 -22.42 -19.97 12.93
N ASN A 456 -22.41 -21.28 13.23
CA ASN A 456 -21.46 -22.23 12.65
C ASN A 456 -21.76 -22.58 11.18
N GLU A 457 -22.90 -22.18 10.63
CA GLU A 457 -23.20 -22.32 9.20
C GLU A 457 -22.52 -21.22 8.36
N LEU A 458 -22.14 -20.10 8.99
CA LEU A 458 -21.41 -19.03 8.32
C LEU A 458 -19.92 -19.37 8.15
N SER A 459 -19.35 -18.86 7.06
CA SER A 459 -17.92 -18.98 6.82
C SER A 459 -17.10 -18.31 7.92
N THR A 460 -15.92 -18.86 8.19
CA THR A 460 -14.96 -18.29 9.15
C THR A 460 -14.67 -16.81 8.91
N ASP A 461 -14.50 -16.41 7.64
CA ASP A 461 -14.20 -15.01 7.28
C ASP A 461 -15.38 -14.07 7.55
N GLU A 462 -16.61 -14.55 7.37
CA GLU A 462 -17.82 -13.79 7.66
C GLU A 462 -17.97 -13.57 9.16
N ARG A 463 -17.85 -14.65 9.95
CA ARG A 463 -17.87 -14.60 11.42
C ARG A 463 -16.79 -13.66 11.96
N ALA A 464 -15.55 -13.80 11.49
CA ALA A 464 -14.42 -12.95 11.89
C ALA A 464 -14.62 -11.47 11.50
N SER A 465 -15.38 -11.17 10.44
CA SER A 465 -15.72 -9.80 10.06
C SER A 465 -16.81 -9.20 10.94
N ALA A 466 -17.79 -10.02 11.37
CA ALA A 466 -18.86 -9.61 12.29
C ALA A 466 -18.32 -9.20 13.67
N VAL A 467 -17.25 -9.83 14.15
CA VAL A 467 -16.58 -9.54 15.43
C VAL A 467 -16.33 -8.04 15.64
N ARG A 468 -16.00 -7.29 14.57
CA ARG A 468 -15.66 -5.86 14.66
C ARG A 468 -16.83 -4.95 15.06
N LEU A 469 -18.06 -5.46 14.99
CA LEU A 469 -19.23 -4.69 15.35
C LEU A 469 -19.54 -4.78 16.85
N LEU A 470 -19.11 -5.86 17.52
CA LEU A 470 -19.43 -6.12 18.93
C LEU A 470 -19.00 -4.95 19.83
N GLY A 471 -19.86 -4.58 20.77
CA GLY A 471 -19.63 -3.45 21.66
C GLY A 471 -18.90 -3.82 22.95
N LYS A 472 -18.80 -2.86 23.88
CA LYS A 472 -18.24 -3.12 25.23
C LYS A 472 -19.18 -4.00 26.06
N GLU A 473 -20.46 -3.94 25.76
CA GLU A 473 -21.51 -4.79 26.28
C GLU A 473 -21.34 -6.28 25.90
N ASN A 474 -20.54 -6.57 24.87
CA ASN A 474 -20.28 -7.92 24.33
C ASN A 474 -18.87 -8.45 24.67
N ILE A 475 -18.25 -7.96 25.75
CA ILE A 475 -16.90 -8.41 26.13
C ILE A 475 -16.91 -9.91 26.47
N GLU A 476 -17.93 -10.41 27.14
CA GLU A 476 -18.04 -11.84 27.45
C GLU A 476 -18.18 -12.69 26.18
N ASP A 477 -19.04 -12.27 25.23
CA ASP A 477 -19.15 -12.94 23.91
C ASP A 477 -17.79 -13.00 23.21
N LEU A 478 -17.01 -11.91 23.25
CA LEU A 478 -15.67 -11.86 22.66
C LEU A 478 -14.66 -12.77 23.36
N ILE A 479 -14.78 -12.98 24.66
CA ILE A 479 -13.93 -13.89 25.44
C ILE A 479 -14.29 -15.34 25.10
N GLU A 480 -15.57 -15.68 24.98
CA GLU A 480 -16.02 -17.01 24.56
C GLU A 480 -15.46 -17.38 23.17
N LEU A 481 -15.40 -16.43 22.24
CA LEU A 481 -14.80 -16.63 20.91
C LEU A 481 -13.29 -16.92 20.94
N LEU A 482 -12.61 -16.77 22.09
CA LEU A 482 -11.21 -17.19 22.29
C LEU A 482 -11.07 -18.68 22.58
N GLY A 483 -12.18 -19.39 22.83
CA GLY A 483 -12.21 -20.82 23.08
C GLY A 483 -11.55 -21.64 21.95
N SER A 484 -10.97 -22.78 22.32
CA SER A 484 -10.22 -23.68 21.41
C SER A 484 -11.07 -24.26 20.28
N GLU A 485 -12.38 -24.33 20.47
CA GLU A 485 -13.37 -24.77 19.49
C GLU A 485 -13.49 -23.80 18.30
N ASN A 486 -13.17 -22.52 18.50
CA ASN A 486 -13.20 -21.51 17.46
C ASN A 486 -11.92 -21.53 16.61
N SER A 487 -12.04 -21.12 15.34
CA SER A 487 -10.90 -21.07 14.43
C SER A 487 -9.91 -19.98 14.82
N LYS A 488 -8.65 -20.11 14.40
CA LYS A 488 -7.64 -19.08 14.66
C LYS A 488 -8.06 -17.71 14.12
N GLU A 489 -8.68 -17.64 12.96
CA GLU A 489 -9.08 -16.37 12.33
C GLU A 489 -10.08 -15.59 13.20
N ILE A 490 -11.01 -16.32 13.84
CA ILE A 490 -11.99 -15.75 14.77
C ILE A 490 -11.28 -15.27 16.04
N GLN A 491 -10.43 -16.12 16.65
CA GLN A 491 -9.67 -15.75 17.85
C GLN A 491 -8.81 -14.49 17.62
N LEU A 492 -8.11 -14.43 16.48
CA LEU A 492 -7.29 -13.27 16.07
C LEU A 492 -8.14 -12.01 15.89
N ALA A 493 -9.32 -12.13 15.26
CA ALA A 493 -10.25 -11.01 15.12
C ALA A 493 -10.76 -10.51 16.48
N SER A 494 -11.11 -11.43 17.38
CA SER A 494 -11.61 -11.13 18.73
C SER A 494 -10.55 -10.44 19.60
N LEU A 495 -9.31 -10.94 19.62
CA LEU A 495 -8.20 -10.33 20.37
C LEU A 495 -7.89 -8.92 19.88
N LYS A 496 -7.84 -8.73 18.55
CA LYS A 496 -7.64 -7.41 17.96
C LYS A 496 -8.76 -6.44 18.35
N HIS A 497 -10.00 -6.93 18.36
CA HIS A 497 -11.17 -6.11 18.68
C HIS A 497 -11.24 -5.78 20.19
N LEU A 498 -10.98 -6.74 21.08
CA LEU A 498 -10.83 -6.52 22.51
C LEU A 498 -9.78 -5.44 22.81
N GLY A 499 -8.64 -5.46 22.10
CA GLY A 499 -7.62 -4.42 22.19
C GLY A 499 -8.10 -3.05 21.73
N THR A 500 -8.95 -3.00 20.70
CA THR A 500 -9.58 -1.77 20.20
C THR A 500 -10.57 -1.21 21.22
N LEU A 501 -11.34 -2.07 21.91
CA LEU A 501 -12.26 -1.70 22.98
C LEU A 501 -11.56 -1.31 24.29
N GLY A 502 -10.25 -1.61 24.41
CA GLY A 502 -9.44 -1.36 25.60
C GLY A 502 -9.61 -2.42 26.69
N SER A 503 -10.15 -3.60 26.37
CA SER A 503 -10.37 -4.69 27.33
C SER A 503 -9.11 -5.53 27.55
N PHE A 504 -8.01 -4.87 27.95
CA PHE A 504 -6.69 -5.50 28.11
C PHE A 504 -6.68 -6.57 29.21
N VAL A 505 -7.41 -6.34 30.31
CA VAL A 505 -7.54 -7.31 31.40
C VAL A 505 -8.18 -8.61 30.91
N SER A 506 -9.22 -8.54 30.06
CA SER A 506 -9.84 -9.73 29.47
C SER A 506 -8.87 -10.53 28.61
N ILE A 507 -8.06 -9.84 27.80
CA ILE A 507 -7.01 -10.47 26.99
C ILE A 507 -6.01 -11.21 27.91
N LEU A 508 -5.54 -10.54 28.97
CA LEU A 508 -4.57 -11.09 29.92
C LEU A 508 -5.16 -12.25 30.74
N ASN A 509 -6.44 -12.19 31.11
CA ASN A 509 -7.12 -13.28 31.81
C ASN A 509 -7.27 -14.53 30.94
N SER A 510 -7.34 -14.35 29.62
CA SER A 510 -7.41 -15.43 28.64
C SER A 510 -6.02 -15.97 28.25
N TRP A 511 -4.92 -15.38 28.73
CA TRP A 511 -3.56 -15.67 28.26
C TRP A 511 -3.19 -17.15 28.26
N SER A 512 -3.54 -17.86 29.33
CA SER A 512 -3.19 -19.28 29.49
C SER A 512 -3.96 -20.20 28.53
N SER A 513 -5.15 -19.79 28.06
CA SER A 513 -5.96 -20.57 27.13
C SER A 513 -5.64 -20.30 25.65
N LEU A 514 -4.80 -19.30 25.36
CA LEU A 514 -4.40 -18.97 24.00
C LEU A 514 -3.30 -19.89 23.48
N GLY A 515 -3.50 -20.40 22.26
CA GLY A 515 -2.46 -21.03 21.46
C GLY A 515 -1.41 -20.02 20.97
N PRO A 516 -0.34 -20.48 20.28
CA PRO A 516 0.74 -19.61 19.83
C PRO A 516 0.28 -18.41 18.99
N ALA A 517 -0.61 -18.62 18.00
CA ALA A 517 -1.09 -17.52 17.16
C ALA A 517 -1.96 -16.52 17.95
N GLY A 518 -2.78 -17.03 18.88
CA GLY A 518 -3.56 -16.21 19.79
C GLY A 518 -2.68 -15.34 20.68
N ARG A 519 -1.60 -15.89 21.25
CA ARG A 519 -0.64 -15.13 22.07
C ARG A 519 0.02 -14.00 21.30
N GLU A 520 0.48 -14.26 20.08
CA GLU A 520 1.08 -13.22 19.24
C GLU A 520 0.10 -12.06 18.93
N ALA A 521 -1.18 -12.38 18.69
CA ALA A 521 -2.21 -11.37 18.50
C ALA A 521 -2.57 -10.63 19.79
N ALA A 522 -2.62 -11.33 20.93
CA ALA A 522 -2.81 -10.73 22.24
C ALA A 522 -1.67 -9.75 22.57
N GLU A 523 -0.41 -10.14 22.35
CA GLU A 523 0.75 -9.26 22.46
C GLU A 523 0.60 -8.02 21.57
N THR A 524 0.24 -8.22 20.30
CA THR A 524 0.06 -7.11 19.36
C THR A 524 -1.03 -6.14 19.82
N ALA A 525 -2.16 -6.66 20.31
CA ALA A 525 -3.27 -5.87 20.82
C ALA A 525 -2.90 -5.10 22.11
N LEU A 526 -2.21 -5.75 23.06
CA LEU A 526 -1.75 -5.14 24.31
C LEU A 526 -0.73 -4.04 24.05
N LEU A 527 0.25 -4.30 23.18
CA LEU A 527 1.32 -3.36 22.85
C LEU A 527 0.91 -2.24 21.88
N ALA A 528 -0.35 -2.21 21.43
CA ALA A 528 -0.87 -1.12 20.60
C ALA A 528 -1.18 0.15 21.41
N LYS A 529 -1.34 0.02 22.74
CA LYS A 529 -1.68 1.12 23.64
C LYS A 529 -0.81 1.06 24.90
N GLU A 530 -0.46 2.21 25.44
CA GLU A 530 0.39 2.30 26.65
C GLU A 530 -0.21 1.56 27.85
N GLN A 531 -1.54 1.64 28.04
CA GLN A 531 -2.23 0.93 29.13
C GLN A 531 -2.09 -0.60 28.99
N GLY A 532 -2.28 -1.15 27.79
CA GLY A 532 -2.14 -2.60 27.57
C GLY A 532 -0.71 -3.08 27.81
N ALA A 533 0.29 -2.30 27.40
CA ALA A 533 1.70 -2.59 27.70
C ALA A 533 2.00 -2.55 29.20
N HIS A 534 1.42 -1.57 29.92
CA HIS A 534 1.54 -1.47 31.37
C HIS A 534 0.92 -2.70 32.08
N ASP A 535 -0.27 -3.11 31.67
CA ASP A 535 -0.99 -4.22 32.29
C ASP A 535 -0.27 -5.56 32.05
N LEU A 536 0.28 -5.75 30.84
CA LEU A 536 1.13 -6.91 30.54
C LEU A 536 2.38 -6.95 31.43
N LEU A 537 3.11 -5.83 31.55
CA LEU A 537 4.28 -5.77 32.44
C LEU A 537 3.92 -6.01 33.90
N SER A 538 2.72 -5.62 34.33
CA SER A 538 2.24 -5.87 35.70
C SER A 538 1.93 -7.35 35.94
N ARG A 539 1.45 -8.09 34.93
CA ARG A 539 1.30 -9.56 34.99
C ARG A 539 2.64 -10.29 35.03
N ILE A 540 3.66 -9.72 34.38
CA ILE A 540 5.03 -10.22 34.44
C ILE A 540 5.62 -9.98 35.83
N GLU A 541 5.46 -8.77 36.38
CA GLU A 541 5.90 -8.41 37.73
C GLU A 541 5.26 -9.28 38.81
N SER A 542 3.99 -9.65 38.65
CA SER A 542 3.29 -10.56 39.58
C SER A 542 3.60 -12.05 39.37
N GLY A 543 4.44 -12.40 38.38
CA GLY A 543 4.74 -13.78 38.02
C GLY A 543 3.57 -14.56 37.41
N SER A 544 2.49 -13.88 37.02
CA SER A 544 1.32 -14.51 36.40
C SER A 544 1.53 -14.84 34.92
N ILE A 545 2.44 -14.12 34.27
CA ILE A 545 2.92 -14.40 32.91
C ILE A 545 4.45 -14.39 32.98
N ASN A 546 5.10 -15.44 32.52
CA ASN A 546 6.55 -15.44 32.44
C ASN A 546 7.00 -14.56 31.25
N SER A 547 8.01 -13.71 31.44
CA SER A 547 8.56 -12.85 30.37
C SER A 547 9.08 -13.65 29.18
N PHE A 548 9.51 -14.91 29.39
CA PHE A 548 9.95 -15.83 28.34
C PHE A 548 8.79 -16.40 27.50
N GLU A 549 7.54 -16.22 27.93
CA GLU A 549 6.38 -16.56 27.10
C GLU A 549 6.16 -15.57 25.96
N LEU A 550 6.78 -14.39 26.01
CA LEU A 550 6.64 -13.35 24.99
C LEU A 550 7.50 -13.62 23.76
N SER A 551 6.98 -13.23 22.59
CA SER A 551 7.79 -13.27 21.37
C SER A 551 9.00 -12.31 21.44
N PRO A 552 10.14 -12.66 20.80
CA PRO A 552 11.30 -11.76 20.71
C PRO A 552 10.96 -10.38 20.13
N SER A 553 10.03 -10.35 19.16
CA SER A 553 9.57 -9.11 18.53
C SER A 553 8.81 -8.21 19.51
N SER A 554 8.00 -8.80 20.40
CA SER A 554 7.27 -8.07 21.42
C SER A 554 8.18 -7.57 22.53
N LEU A 555 9.18 -8.37 22.95
CA LEU A 555 10.21 -7.92 23.88
C LEU A 555 10.96 -6.71 23.32
N GLU A 556 11.38 -6.75 22.06
CA GLU A 556 12.02 -5.61 21.39
C GLU A 556 11.10 -4.38 21.35
N ARG A 557 9.82 -4.56 20.98
CA ARG A 557 8.82 -3.48 20.96
C ARG A 557 8.62 -2.84 22.33
N ILE A 558 8.60 -3.63 23.40
CA ILE A 558 8.49 -3.12 24.78
C ILE A 558 9.74 -2.32 25.15
N GLN A 559 10.94 -2.84 24.86
CA GLN A 559 12.21 -2.15 25.15
C GLN A 559 12.37 -0.85 24.37
N LYS A 560 11.83 -0.79 23.15
CA LYS A 560 11.84 0.40 22.28
C LYS A 560 10.54 1.21 22.33
N HIS A 561 9.67 0.95 23.29
CA HIS A 561 8.36 1.58 23.39
C HIS A 561 8.48 3.11 23.51
N SER A 562 7.53 3.88 22.98
CA SER A 562 7.60 5.35 22.97
C SER A 562 7.53 5.97 24.39
N SER A 563 6.73 5.38 25.29
CA SER A 563 6.65 5.78 26.70
C SER A 563 7.89 5.35 27.49
N ALA A 564 8.56 6.31 28.14
CA ALA A 564 9.71 6.06 29.01
C ALA A 564 9.36 5.15 30.19
N LYS A 565 8.16 5.32 30.78
CA LYS A 565 7.69 4.51 31.91
C LYS A 565 7.67 3.01 31.57
N ILE A 566 7.19 2.68 30.37
CA ILE A 566 7.14 1.29 29.89
C ILE A 566 8.55 0.74 29.68
N ARG A 567 9.44 1.50 29.03
CA ARG A 567 10.83 1.07 28.80
C ARG A 567 11.57 0.82 30.11
N ASP A 568 11.44 1.73 31.07
CA ASP A 568 12.15 1.66 32.35
C ASP A 568 11.63 0.50 33.21
N LYS A 569 10.29 0.32 33.27
CA LYS A 569 9.68 -0.83 33.95
C LYS A 569 10.10 -2.15 33.32
N ALA A 570 10.07 -2.24 31.98
CA ALA A 570 10.51 -3.44 31.28
C ALA A 570 11.99 -3.75 31.50
N LYS A 571 12.87 -2.75 31.45
CA LYS A 571 14.30 -2.94 31.71
C LYS A 571 14.54 -3.50 33.11
N LYS A 572 13.83 -2.99 34.11
CA LYS A 572 13.90 -3.50 35.49
C LYS A 572 13.42 -4.95 35.58
N LEU A 573 12.20 -5.22 35.11
CA LEU A 573 11.59 -6.55 35.22
C LEU A 573 12.34 -7.62 34.42
N LEU A 574 12.83 -7.30 33.22
CA LEU A 574 13.60 -8.24 32.41
C LEU A 574 15.00 -8.49 32.97
N ALA A 575 15.56 -7.56 33.74
CA ALA A 575 16.81 -7.78 34.48
C ALA A 575 16.58 -8.61 35.75
N GLU A 576 15.44 -8.43 36.43
CA GLU A 576 15.05 -9.19 37.63
C GLU A 576 14.59 -10.62 37.31
N ALA A 577 13.99 -10.84 36.14
CA ALA A 577 13.59 -12.16 35.63
C ALA A 577 14.78 -13.12 35.36
N ILE A 578 16.03 -12.66 35.56
CA ILE A 578 17.24 -13.48 35.50
C ILE A 578 17.45 -14.28 36.81
N ILE A 579 16.75 -13.93 37.90
CA ILE A 579 16.78 -14.70 39.16
C ILE A 579 15.90 -15.94 38.96
N GLY A 580 16.53 -17.10 38.82
CA GLY A 580 15.91 -18.33 38.38
C GLY A 580 15.09 -19.01 39.47
N THR A 581 14.12 -19.81 39.07
CA THR A 581 13.28 -20.57 40.01
C THR A 581 14.03 -21.73 40.68
N ARG A 582 15.22 -22.07 40.16
CA ARG A 582 16.06 -23.20 40.60
C ARG A 582 17.49 -22.81 40.97
N ASP A 583 17.71 -21.59 41.46
CA ASP A 583 19.03 -21.05 41.82
C ASP A 583 19.82 -21.99 42.77
N GLU A 584 19.18 -22.62 43.75
CA GLU A 584 19.85 -23.57 44.66
C GLU A 584 20.45 -24.79 43.94
N VAL A 585 19.77 -25.28 42.90
CA VAL A 585 20.25 -26.42 42.09
C VAL A 585 21.36 -25.97 41.16
N ILE A 586 21.22 -24.79 40.57
CA ILE A 586 22.26 -24.16 39.75
C ILE A 586 23.52 -23.97 40.59
N ASP A 587 23.42 -23.37 41.78
CA ASP A 587 24.52 -23.14 42.69
C ASP A 587 25.21 -24.45 43.12
N ARG A 588 24.42 -25.50 43.38
CA ARG A 588 24.96 -26.84 43.70
C ARG A 588 25.82 -27.38 42.57
N PHE A 589 25.39 -27.22 41.32
CA PHE A 589 26.08 -27.78 40.15
C PHE A 589 27.12 -26.83 39.53
N ARG A 590 27.13 -25.55 39.87
CA ARG A 590 28.08 -24.55 39.35
C ARG A 590 29.56 -24.96 39.48
N PRO A 591 30.03 -25.66 40.55
CA PRO A 591 31.40 -26.15 40.62
C PRO A 591 31.83 -27.06 39.46
N SER A 592 30.87 -27.73 38.79
CA SER A 592 31.15 -28.60 37.64
C SER A 592 31.78 -27.87 36.44
N LEU A 593 31.57 -26.56 36.32
CA LEU A 593 32.13 -25.73 35.24
C LEU A 593 33.66 -25.62 35.28
N SER A 594 34.25 -25.80 36.46
CA SER A 594 35.69 -25.73 36.68
C SER A 594 36.34 -27.12 36.73
N MET A 595 35.57 -28.19 36.59
CA MET A 595 36.05 -29.57 36.67
C MET A 595 36.47 -30.09 35.29
N GLN A 596 37.48 -30.96 35.25
CA GLN A 596 37.90 -31.61 34.02
C GLN A 596 36.91 -32.74 33.68
N GLY A 597 36.14 -32.57 32.61
CA GLY A 597 35.15 -33.54 32.17
C GLY A 597 35.70 -34.62 31.22
N ASN A 598 35.32 -35.87 31.45
CA ASN A 598 35.58 -37.02 30.58
C ASN A 598 34.54 -37.10 29.44
N TYR A 599 35.02 -37.11 28.20
CA TYR A 599 34.19 -37.09 27.01
C TYR A 599 33.30 -38.34 26.84
N GLU A 600 33.82 -39.55 27.06
CA GLU A 600 33.05 -40.79 26.89
C GLU A 600 31.96 -40.94 27.95
N ASN A 601 32.28 -40.59 29.20
CA ASN A 601 31.26 -40.54 30.25
C ASN A 601 30.20 -39.48 29.95
N GLY A 602 30.60 -38.32 29.41
CA GLY A 602 29.68 -37.27 28.99
C GLY A 602 28.72 -37.71 27.90
N ARG A 603 29.22 -38.47 26.92
CA ARG A 603 28.42 -39.10 25.87
C ARG A 603 27.38 -40.06 26.47
N LEU A 604 27.75 -40.86 27.47
CA LEU A 604 26.80 -41.74 28.16
C LEU A 604 25.71 -40.95 28.90
N GLN A 605 26.06 -39.85 29.56
CA GLN A 605 25.06 -38.97 30.20
C GLN A 605 24.12 -38.33 29.17
N PHE A 606 24.64 -37.89 28.03
CA PHE A 606 23.82 -37.35 26.93
C PHE A 606 22.84 -38.41 26.40
N VAL A 607 23.31 -39.63 26.13
CA VAL A 607 22.46 -40.73 25.67
C VAL A 607 21.35 -41.03 26.69
N ALA A 608 21.68 -41.10 27.97
CA ALA A 608 20.73 -41.44 29.03
C ALA A 608 19.63 -40.40 29.25
N ARG A 609 19.86 -39.11 28.94
CA ARG A 609 19.00 -38.01 29.41
C ARG A 609 18.55 -37.03 28.34
N CYS A 610 19.36 -36.82 27.31
CA CYS A 610 19.14 -35.77 26.31
C CYS A 610 18.74 -36.36 24.95
N SER A 611 19.18 -37.58 24.63
CA SER A 611 19.01 -38.18 23.30
C SER A 611 17.55 -38.51 22.93
N SER A 612 16.65 -38.60 23.92
CA SER A 612 15.21 -38.74 23.68
C SER A 612 14.62 -37.53 22.95
N CYS A 613 15.20 -36.34 23.13
CA CYS A 613 14.68 -35.09 22.61
C CYS A 613 15.63 -34.35 21.66
N HIS A 614 16.94 -34.48 21.84
CA HIS A 614 17.95 -33.77 21.06
C HIS A 614 18.84 -34.73 20.27
N ARG A 615 19.26 -34.29 19.08
CA ARG A 615 20.17 -35.04 18.21
C ARG A 615 21.55 -34.39 18.16
N ILE A 616 22.58 -35.22 18.26
CA ILE A 616 23.97 -34.88 17.93
C ILE A 616 24.51 -35.96 16.98
N GLY A 617 24.93 -35.55 15.78
CA GLY A 617 25.31 -36.49 14.73
C GLY A 617 24.16 -37.45 14.37
N GLN A 618 24.40 -38.76 14.50
CA GLN A 618 23.37 -39.79 14.29
C GLN A 618 22.69 -40.26 15.59
N THR A 619 23.06 -39.70 16.75
CA THR A 619 22.55 -40.13 18.05
C THR A 619 21.46 -39.18 18.54
N GLY A 620 20.28 -39.72 18.84
CA GLY A 620 19.15 -38.99 19.43
C GLY A 620 18.00 -38.68 18.46
N ARG A 621 17.14 -37.72 18.81
CA ARG A 621 15.93 -37.34 18.04
C ARG A 621 15.84 -35.84 17.79
N ASP A 622 15.11 -35.46 16.75
CA ASP A 622 14.92 -34.05 16.36
C ASP A 622 13.69 -33.40 17.02
N PHE A 623 13.47 -33.57 18.32
CA PHE A 623 12.26 -33.02 18.97
C PHE A 623 12.46 -31.60 19.50
N GLY A 624 13.52 -31.40 20.30
CA GLY A 624 13.95 -30.09 20.80
C GLY A 624 14.81 -29.33 19.77
N PRO A 625 15.40 -28.19 20.16
CA PRO A 625 16.29 -27.43 19.30
C PRO A 625 17.50 -28.25 18.84
N ASP A 626 17.92 -27.98 17.60
CA ASP A 626 19.18 -28.46 17.07
C ASP A 626 20.31 -27.88 17.90
N LEU A 627 20.96 -28.73 18.68
CA LEU A 627 21.99 -28.31 19.61
C LEU A 627 23.17 -27.65 18.87
N LYS A 628 23.47 -28.02 17.60
CA LYS A 628 24.54 -27.37 16.83
C LYS A 628 24.33 -25.87 16.63
N THR A 629 23.08 -25.41 16.65
CA THR A 629 22.78 -23.97 16.57
C THR A 629 23.08 -23.20 17.85
N LEU A 630 23.47 -23.90 18.93
CA LEU A 630 23.81 -23.36 20.25
C LEU A 630 25.33 -23.31 20.50
N SER A 631 26.16 -23.40 19.46
CA SER A 631 27.63 -23.42 19.57
C SER A 631 28.25 -22.14 20.17
N ASP A 632 27.50 -21.05 20.19
CA ASP A 632 27.88 -19.75 20.75
C ASP A 632 27.57 -19.60 22.26
N ARG A 633 26.89 -20.59 22.86
CA ARG A 633 26.50 -20.57 24.28
C ARG A 633 27.70 -20.91 25.17
N SER A 634 27.86 -20.14 26.25
CA SER A 634 28.86 -20.46 27.28
C SER A 634 28.50 -21.73 28.06
N PRO A 635 29.47 -22.44 28.65
CA PRO A 635 29.19 -23.57 29.54
C PRO A 635 28.23 -23.25 30.69
N GLU A 636 28.31 -22.04 31.26
CA GLU A 636 27.36 -21.55 32.27
C GLU A 636 25.94 -21.44 31.68
N SER A 637 25.80 -20.88 30.47
CA SER A 637 24.48 -20.79 29.82
C SER A 637 23.88 -22.16 29.54
N LEU A 638 24.70 -23.16 29.17
CA LEU A 638 24.25 -24.54 28.97
C LEU A 638 23.84 -25.18 30.30
N LEU A 639 24.62 -24.98 31.37
CA LEU A 639 24.28 -25.46 32.71
C LEU A 639 22.91 -24.93 33.15
N ILE A 640 22.69 -23.61 33.01
CA ILE A 640 21.39 -23.00 33.37
C ILE A 640 20.26 -23.58 32.51
N SER A 641 20.47 -23.70 31.20
CA SER A 641 19.43 -24.24 30.29
C SER A 641 19.06 -25.70 30.59
N ILE A 642 20.01 -26.50 31.10
CA ILE A 642 19.77 -27.90 31.47
C ILE A 642 19.08 -28.01 32.82
N LEU A 643 19.50 -27.21 33.80
CA LEU A 643 19.00 -27.29 35.18
C LEU A 643 17.68 -26.56 35.38
N ALA A 644 17.47 -25.48 34.65
CA ALA A 644 16.29 -24.63 34.72
C ALA A 644 15.73 -24.32 33.32
N PRO A 645 15.26 -25.33 32.58
CA PRO A 645 14.81 -25.15 31.19
C PRO A 645 13.61 -24.19 31.04
N SER A 646 12.83 -23.98 32.09
CA SER A 646 11.70 -23.04 32.12
C SER A 646 12.12 -21.57 32.35
N ASP A 647 13.37 -21.32 32.74
CA ASP A 647 13.90 -19.98 33.00
C ASP A 647 14.46 -19.32 31.71
N SER A 648 14.39 -20.01 30.55
CA SER A 648 14.69 -19.43 29.24
C SER A 648 14.01 -20.23 28.13
N ILE A 649 12.73 -19.92 27.89
CA ILE A 649 11.90 -20.63 26.91
C ILE A 649 11.88 -19.83 25.61
N GLU A 650 12.27 -20.42 24.48
CA GLU A 650 11.82 -19.87 23.20
C GLU A 650 10.34 -20.23 23.02
N PRO A 651 9.45 -19.28 22.66
CA PRO A 651 8.01 -19.53 22.56
C PRO A 651 7.60 -20.76 21.73
N ARG A 652 8.42 -21.16 20.74
CA ARG A 652 8.20 -22.36 19.92
C ARG A 652 8.34 -23.70 20.68
N TYR A 653 9.03 -23.69 21.82
CA TYR A 653 9.25 -24.85 22.70
C TYR A 653 8.45 -24.78 24.00
N LEU A 654 7.52 -23.82 24.09
CA LEU A 654 6.55 -23.76 25.18
C LEU A 654 5.63 -24.99 25.11
N ALA A 655 5.48 -25.69 26.24
CA ALA A 655 4.61 -26.84 26.30
C ALA A 655 3.13 -26.44 26.40
N TYR A 656 2.29 -27.25 25.75
CA TYR A 656 0.84 -27.13 25.78
C TYR A 656 0.23 -28.44 26.25
N SER A 657 -0.86 -28.31 26.99
CA SER A 657 -1.71 -29.40 27.44
C SER A 657 -3.08 -29.24 26.79
N ILE A 658 -3.55 -30.29 26.12
CA ILE A 658 -4.88 -30.36 25.51
C ILE A 658 -5.69 -31.43 26.23
N ASP A 659 -6.78 -31.01 26.87
CA ASP A 659 -7.77 -31.93 27.40
C ASP A 659 -8.81 -32.21 26.30
N THR A 660 -9.00 -33.48 25.98
CA THR A 660 -10.11 -33.98 25.17
C THR A 660 -11.10 -34.73 26.06
N LYS A 661 -12.21 -35.24 25.51
CA LYS A 661 -13.14 -36.09 26.28
C LYS A 661 -12.50 -37.40 26.76
N ASP A 662 -11.51 -37.90 26.02
CA ASP A 662 -10.97 -39.25 26.21
C ASP A 662 -9.61 -39.25 26.93
N GLU A 663 -8.82 -38.18 26.76
CA GLU A 663 -7.44 -38.13 27.25
C GLU A 663 -6.89 -36.69 27.40
N ASN A 664 -5.80 -36.59 28.15
CA ASN A 664 -4.94 -35.41 28.23
C ASN A 664 -3.71 -35.59 27.33
N ILE A 665 -3.45 -34.63 26.45
CA ILE A 665 -2.37 -34.65 25.46
C ILE A 665 -1.37 -33.55 25.78
N TYR A 666 -0.14 -33.91 26.09
CA TYR A 666 0.95 -32.97 26.43
C TYR A 666 2.01 -32.93 25.31
N GLY A 667 2.32 -31.74 24.79
CA GLY A 667 3.25 -31.59 23.68
C GLY A 667 3.48 -30.15 23.23
N LEU A 668 4.03 -29.98 22.03
CA LEU A 668 4.21 -28.68 21.37
C LEU A 668 3.11 -28.44 20.35
N VAL A 669 2.57 -27.22 20.27
CA VAL A 669 1.71 -26.83 19.15
C VAL A 669 2.60 -26.55 17.94
N GLU A 670 2.55 -27.41 16.93
CA GLU A 670 3.34 -27.27 15.71
C GLU A 670 2.62 -26.41 14.66
N ALA A 671 1.31 -26.57 14.54
CA ALA A 671 0.50 -25.80 13.60
C ALA A 671 -0.96 -25.66 14.04
N GLU A 672 -1.57 -24.54 13.65
CA GLU A 672 -2.99 -24.26 13.86
C GLU A 672 -3.70 -24.04 12.52
N THR A 673 -4.73 -24.86 12.28
CA THR A 673 -5.64 -24.72 11.15
C THR A 673 -7.03 -24.29 11.62
N SER A 674 -7.93 -24.01 10.67
CA SER A 674 -9.30 -23.63 10.98
C SER A 674 -10.09 -24.74 11.69
N ASN A 675 -9.73 -26.02 11.48
CA ASN A 675 -10.46 -27.17 12.01
C ASN A 675 -9.67 -28.03 13.01
N SER A 676 -8.36 -27.85 13.10
CA SER A 676 -7.50 -28.69 13.95
C SER A 676 -6.28 -27.97 14.52
N ILE A 677 -5.78 -28.49 15.64
CA ILE A 677 -4.48 -28.17 16.21
C ILE A 677 -3.57 -29.39 16.01
N ILE A 678 -2.39 -29.18 15.44
CA ILE A 678 -1.39 -30.23 15.25
C ILE A 678 -0.41 -30.16 16.43
N MET A 679 -0.46 -31.18 17.28
CA MET A 679 0.43 -31.36 18.41
C MET A 679 1.61 -32.26 18.03
N ARG A 680 2.81 -31.87 18.43
CA ARG A 680 4.02 -32.69 18.36
C ARG A 680 4.33 -33.24 19.74
N LEU A 681 4.34 -34.56 19.88
CA LEU A 681 4.58 -35.25 21.14
C LEU A 681 6.06 -35.57 21.32
N ILE A 682 6.49 -35.80 22.57
CA ILE A 682 7.89 -36.05 22.95
C ILE A 682 8.48 -37.26 22.21
N ASP A 683 7.67 -38.25 21.86
CA ASP A 683 8.10 -39.40 21.07
C ASP A 683 8.41 -39.07 19.60
N GLY A 684 8.15 -37.82 19.17
CA GLY A 684 8.37 -37.31 17.82
C GLY A 684 7.14 -37.42 16.92
N THR A 685 6.05 -38.06 17.37
CA THR A 685 4.82 -38.20 16.59
C THR A 685 4.05 -36.87 16.50
N LYS A 686 3.28 -36.73 15.42
CA LYS A 686 2.38 -35.60 15.21
C LYS A 686 0.95 -36.07 15.29
N ARG A 687 0.12 -35.36 16.03
CA ARG A 687 -1.30 -35.67 16.20
C ARG A 687 -2.14 -34.46 15.84
N ALA A 688 -3.01 -34.63 14.85
CA ALA A 688 -4.03 -33.64 14.52
C ALA A 688 -5.24 -33.86 15.43
N ILE A 689 -5.59 -32.86 16.23
CA ILE A 689 -6.73 -32.88 17.14
C ILE A 689 -7.78 -31.94 16.57
N ASN A 690 -8.99 -32.43 16.34
CA ASN A 690 -10.08 -31.61 15.83
C ASN A 690 -10.52 -30.63 16.93
N ARG A 691 -10.68 -29.35 16.59
CA ARG A 691 -11.03 -28.29 17.55
C ARG A 691 -12.32 -28.59 18.30
N LYS A 692 -13.28 -29.27 17.67
CA LYS A 692 -14.56 -29.68 18.30
C LYS A 692 -14.40 -30.69 19.45
N ASP A 693 -13.29 -31.44 19.46
CA ASP A 693 -13.02 -32.48 20.45
C ASP A 693 -12.14 -31.96 21.60
N ILE A 694 -11.68 -30.70 21.52
CA ILE A 694 -10.87 -30.03 22.54
C ILE A 694 -11.80 -29.42 23.59
N LEU A 695 -11.62 -29.86 24.85
CA LEU A 695 -12.29 -29.27 26.01
C LEU A 695 -11.51 -28.08 26.54
N THR A 696 -10.19 -28.23 26.69
CA THR A 696 -9.31 -27.10 27.03
C THR A 696 -7.98 -27.20 26.31
N LEU A 697 -7.43 -26.05 25.91
CA LEU A 697 -6.04 -25.87 25.50
C LEU A 697 -5.38 -24.97 26.55
N LYS A 698 -4.25 -25.39 27.11
CA LYS A 698 -3.52 -24.62 28.11
C LYS A 698 -2.03 -24.57 27.77
N GLY A 699 -1.48 -23.37 27.59
CA GLY A 699 -0.03 -23.17 27.64
C GLY A 699 0.44 -23.31 29.08
N THR A 700 1.43 -24.16 29.34
CA THR A 700 1.81 -24.52 30.71
C THR A 700 2.70 -23.48 31.40
N GLY A 701 3.17 -22.48 30.64
CA GLY A 701 4.19 -21.53 31.11
C GLY A 701 5.58 -22.16 31.28
N LYS A 702 5.73 -23.45 30.92
CA LYS A 702 6.95 -24.23 31.11
C LYS A 702 7.52 -24.73 29.78
N SER A 703 8.82 -25.00 29.79
CA SER A 703 9.48 -25.66 28.67
C SER A 703 8.93 -27.07 28.49
N ILE A 704 8.94 -27.55 27.23
CA ILE A 704 8.73 -28.97 26.95
C ILE A 704 9.89 -29.85 27.45
N MET A 705 11.06 -29.26 27.67
CA MET A 705 12.19 -29.93 28.31
C MET A 705 11.89 -30.10 29.80
N PRO A 706 11.90 -31.33 30.34
CA PRO A 706 11.51 -31.60 31.71
C PRO A 706 12.53 -31.03 32.70
N GLU A 707 12.04 -30.53 33.84
CA GLU A 707 12.86 -30.22 35.01
C GLU A 707 13.30 -31.51 35.74
N GLY A 708 14.40 -31.43 36.50
CA GLY A 708 14.90 -32.57 37.29
C GLY A 708 15.84 -33.52 36.54
N LEU A 709 16.33 -33.14 35.37
CA LEU A 709 17.31 -33.92 34.59
C LEU A 709 18.62 -34.17 35.35
N GLU A 710 18.91 -33.35 36.36
CA GLU A 710 20.07 -33.50 37.24
C GLU A 710 19.93 -34.61 38.29
N ALA A 711 18.73 -35.19 38.44
CA ALA A 711 18.49 -36.25 39.40
C ALA A 711 19.44 -37.45 39.16
N GLY A 712 20.25 -37.76 40.19
CA GLY A 712 21.24 -38.83 40.14
C GLY A 712 22.56 -38.47 39.42
N LEU A 713 22.77 -37.20 39.04
CA LEU A 713 24.07 -36.73 38.56
C LEU A 713 24.96 -36.26 39.71
N SER A 714 26.21 -36.73 39.73
CA SER A 714 27.28 -36.12 40.51
C SER A 714 27.81 -34.87 39.80
N LEU A 715 28.57 -34.02 40.51
CA LEU A 715 29.26 -32.88 39.90
C LEU A 715 30.19 -33.31 38.76
N GLN A 716 30.87 -34.44 38.92
CA GLN A 716 31.73 -35.01 37.88
C GLN A 716 30.93 -35.46 36.66
N ASN A 717 29.79 -36.14 36.84
CA ASN A 717 28.96 -36.57 35.71
C ASN A 717 28.39 -35.38 34.94
N PHE A 718 28.08 -34.27 35.62
CA PHE A 718 27.63 -33.04 34.97
C PHE A 718 28.78 -32.35 34.22
N ALA A 719 29.99 -32.29 34.79
CA ALA A 719 31.19 -31.78 34.12
C ALA A 719 31.54 -32.61 32.87
N ASP A 720 31.41 -33.94 32.96
CA ASP A 720 31.57 -34.87 31.84
C ASP A 720 30.55 -34.54 30.73
N LEU A 721 29.27 -34.34 31.07
CA LEU A 721 28.21 -33.94 30.12
C LEU A 721 28.52 -32.61 29.43
N LEU A 722 28.92 -31.57 30.18
CA LEU A 722 29.30 -30.28 29.61
C LEU A 722 30.53 -30.37 28.70
N SER A 723 31.50 -31.21 29.04
CA SER A 723 32.70 -31.47 28.22
C SER A 723 32.35 -32.15 26.89
N TYR A 724 31.42 -33.12 26.91
CA TYR A 724 30.88 -33.74 25.70
C TYR A 724 30.14 -32.73 24.82
N LEU A 725 29.17 -32.00 25.39
CA LEU A 725 28.43 -30.97 24.66
C LEU A 725 29.36 -29.92 24.07
N GLY A 726 30.31 -29.38 24.84
CA GLY A 726 31.24 -28.36 24.35
C GLY A 726 32.07 -28.81 23.14
N LYS A 727 32.49 -30.08 23.08
CA LYS A 727 33.25 -30.64 21.95
C LYS A 727 32.38 -30.91 20.73
N GLU A 728 31.18 -31.46 20.93
CA GLU A 728 30.24 -31.75 19.84
C GLU A 728 29.66 -30.48 19.22
N LEU A 729 29.48 -29.43 20.01
CA LEU A 729 29.00 -28.13 19.55
C LEU A 729 30.07 -27.32 18.80
N ALA A 730 31.35 -27.53 19.12
CA ALA A 730 32.47 -26.85 18.47
C ALA A 730 32.98 -27.57 17.21
N SER A 731 32.53 -28.79 16.93
CA SER A 731 32.94 -29.57 15.76
C SER A 731 31.97 -29.36 14.59
N ASN A 732 32.48 -28.79 13.49
CA ASN A 732 31.74 -28.52 12.25
C ASN A 732 31.08 -29.77 11.67
#